data_AF-A0A0W0TZH3-F1
#
_entry.id   AF-A0A0W0TZH3-F1
#
_cell.length_a   1.000
_cell.length_b   1.000
_cell.length_c   1.000
_cell.angle_alpha   90.00
_cell.angle_beta   90.00
_cell.angle_gamma   90.00
#
_symmetry.space_group_name_H-M   'P 1'
#
loop_
_entity.id
_entity.type
_entity.pdbx_description
1 polymer ?
#
loop_
_entity_poly.entity_id
_entity_poly.type
_entity_poly.pdbx_seq_one_letter_code
_entity_poly.pdbx_strand_id
1 'polypeptide(L)'
;MPETSDTNPARKSSDALHNENCYHYLRYLLEAFPKFLCTAANNPGSNSPNLNMFEYLNALIANGLFSIFSPTYAYGNLYHSLIPFLQDHIEVLNDRENPEENEELHEFIYRIFANDNGSLIRTHEAISDVIAAPSNRPLEKRVTEHMADDGALVNERHPIIAGSAPELLRAAVSSDYRPMRDNIPSILPFMTPFVQLRFSTMAEKVDAFRINPLFARWLQVLEARGWRHLYINHLAWDRPGFDPEGEREVAMSGTLHQNMHPNCPMITLPADKGLMGSGAYTHTHRDRNKNDVFDAFLKIAKNSHKNSPDNEVRDFHIPEDLSNAFFTEAREKKECLRKLLKKSFKECGLIGEDITRISPAEEQAVWVYFINFALTDFIIEKLMQQSPGTQLSINISCKDAIDRGGLASAVFNLMYSLKRTHTPLTREQFEMLVDAPAAMVKGRGMNHHRNRLWNMMDVWVNANFKHLSETPNLRWIIAWRDDNCPIARVADVFARRIDMAQQQINSLAESVVGKDALQNVLGHVSTLHDKGISDRRLLLRVISASFTLVHGADEKTHANYEKLIQRISIDSRLGAAARLLSGAMKVLLGVVSFSKQRIEKGVSTFRSGFYHAERKALTEGLRTLKAESQPVAIEQAAALGTELADNDSDDEGTRLLR
;
A
#
# COMPACT_ATOMS: atom_id res chain seq x y z
N MET A 1 15.30 -0.51 40.69
CA MET A 1 16.22 -0.78 39.58
C MET A 1 15.82 0.16 38.45
N PRO A 2 16.74 0.91 37.84
CA PRO A 2 16.38 1.84 36.79
C PRO A 2 16.07 1.06 35.51
N GLU A 3 14.86 1.23 35.00
CA GLU A 3 14.42 0.78 33.69
C GLU A 3 15.22 1.52 32.62
N THR A 4 16.16 0.83 31.98
CA THR A 4 16.72 1.26 30.70
C THR A 4 15.76 0.79 29.60
N SER A 5 14.74 1.59 29.30
CA SER A 5 13.86 1.41 28.14
C SER A 5 14.56 1.89 26.87
N ASP A 6 15.54 1.10 26.41
CA ASP A 6 16.12 1.24 25.07
C ASP A 6 16.09 -0.13 24.37
N THR A 7 14.90 -0.74 24.35
CA THR A 7 14.65 -1.96 23.59
C THR A 7 14.13 -1.57 22.23
N ASN A 8 15.05 -1.44 21.28
CA ASN A 8 14.73 -1.60 19.88
C ASN A 8 13.96 -2.94 19.74
N PRO A 9 12.69 -2.97 19.28
CA PRO A 9 11.91 -4.20 19.25
C PRO A 9 12.72 -5.26 18.50
N ALA A 10 12.94 -6.40 19.14
CA ALA A 10 13.78 -7.46 18.58
C ALA A 10 13.31 -7.75 17.16
N ARG A 11 14.24 -7.69 16.20
CA ARG A 11 14.00 -7.98 14.78
C ARG A 11 13.24 -9.29 14.66
N LYS A 12 12.00 -9.24 14.17
CA LYS A 12 11.17 -10.44 13.91
C LYS A 12 11.43 -10.93 12.49
N SER A 13 11.70 -12.23 12.34
CA SER A 13 11.77 -12.86 11.03
C SER A 13 10.38 -12.96 10.38
N SER A 14 10.36 -13.24 9.08
CA SER A 14 9.11 -13.39 8.34
C SER A 14 8.27 -14.55 8.87
N ASP A 15 8.89 -15.69 9.20
CA ASP A 15 8.21 -16.85 9.76
C ASP A 15 7.65 -16.57 11.17
N ALA A 16 8.44 -15.94 12.05
CA ALA A 16 8.01 -15.62 13.41
C ALA A 16 6.82 -14.65 13.42
N LEU A 17 6.88 -13.60 12.60
CA LEU A 17 5.78 -12.64 12.48
C LEU A 17 4.53 -13.26 11.83
N HIS A 18 4.70 -14.14 10.84
CA HIS A 18 3.59 -14.88 10.25
C HIS A 18 2.91 -15.77 11.29
N ASN A 19 3.70 -16.50 12.09
CA ASN A 19 3.20 -17.36 13.15
C ASN A 19 2.36 -16.59 14.19
N GLU A 20 2.86 -15.44 14.64
CA GLU A 20 2.15 -14.54 15.56
C GLU A 20 0.85 -14.00 14.95
N ASN A 21 0.88 -13.58 13.68
CA ASN A 21 -0.33 -13.12 13.00
C ASN A 21 -1.37 -14.23 12.82
N CYS A 22 -0.94 -15.46 12.53
CA CYS A 22 -1.82 -16.64 12.48
C CYS A 22 -2.40 -16.97 13.87
N TYR A 23 -1.61 -16.88 14.95
CA TYR A 23 -2.12 -17.03 16.31
C TYR A 23 -3.24 -16.05 16.60
N HIS A 24 -3.03 -14.76 16.35
CA HIS A 24 -4.04 -13.73 16.59
C HIS A 24 -5.28 -13.90 15.72
N TYR A 25 -5.11 -14.33 14.46
CA TYR A 25 -6.22 -14.64 13.56
C TYR A 25 -7.06 -15.81 14.08
N LEU A 26 -6.40 -16.91 14.41
CA LEU A 26 -7.06 -18.11 14.91
C LEU A 26 -7.76 -17.82 16.25
N ARG A 27 -7.13 -17.09 17.16
CA ARG A 27 -7.77 -16.66 18.41
C ARG A 27 -9.03 -15.84 18.15
N TYR A 28 -8.96 -14.82 17.30
CA TYR A 28 -10.12 -13.98 16.94
C TYR A 28 -11.27 -14.79 16.33
N LEU A 29 -10.93 -15.75 15.47
CA LEU A 29 -11.88 -16.65 14.83
C LEU A 29 -12.53 -17.62 15.85
N LEU A 30 -11.73 -18.18 16.76
CA LEU A 30 -12.19 -19.17 17.73
C LEU A 30 -13.06 -18.58 18.86
N GLU A 31 -13.01 -17.26 19.07
CA GLU A 31 -13.97 -16.57 19.95
C GLU A 31 -15.43 -16.69 19.44
N ALA A 32 -15.62 -16.93 18.15
CA ALA A 32 -16.92 -17.22 17.53
C ALA A 32 -17.06 -18.69 17.12
N PHE A 33 -16.26 -19.61 17.68
CA PHE A 33 -16.33 -21.00 17.28
C PHE A 33 -17.70 -21.61 17.64
N PRO A 34 -18.45 -22.19 16.68
CA PRO A 34 -19.79 -22.71 16.95
C PRO A 34 -19.76 -23.87 17.93
N LYS A 35 -20.56 -23.80 19.00
CA LYS A 35 -20.54 -24.76 20.10
C LYS A 35 -21.01 -26.14 19.66
N PHE A 36 -21.94 -26.20 18.71
CA PHE A 36 -22.45 -27.46 18.20
C PHE A 36 -21.38 -28.29 17.46
N LEU A 37 -20.33 -27.64 16.93
CA LEU A 37 -19.19 -28.35 16.34
C LEU A 37 -18.34 -29.03 17.41
N CYS A 38 -18.35 -28.53 18.65
CA CYS A 38 -17.71 -29.18 19.79
C CYS A 38 -18.49 -30.41 20.30
N THR A 39 -19.82 -30.43 20.14
CA THR A 39 -20.68 -31.53 20.63
C THR A 39 -20.83 -32.64 19.60
N ALA A 40 -20.90 -32.31 18.29
CA ALA A 40 -20.95 -33.28 17.21
C ALA A 40 -19.72 -34.21 17.15
N ALA A 41 -18.55 -33.67 17.51
CA ALA A 41 -17.28 -34.38 17.70
C ALA A 41 -17.34 -35.54 18.72
N ASN A 42 -18.28 -35.50 19.69
CA ASN A 42 -18.38 -36.50 20.76
C ASN A 42 -19.44 -37.59 20.49
N ASN A 43 -20.10 -37.58 19.33
CA ASN A 43 -21.14 -38.55 18.98
C ASN A 43 -20.65 -39.57 17.93
N PRO A 44 -20.23 -40.79 18.34
CA PRO A 44 -19.65 -41.80 17.45
C PRO A 44 -20.61 -42.40 16.41
N GLY A 45 -21.86 -41.95 16.33
CA GLY A 45 -22.88 -42.39 15.35
C GLY A 45 -23.19 -41.38 14.24
N SER A 46 -22.53 -40.21 14.24
CA SER A 46 -22.72 -39.19 13.20
C SER A 46 -21.95 -39.58 11.93
N ASN A 47 -22.66 -39.94 10.86
CA ASN A 47 -22.09 -40.24 9.53
C ASN A 47 -21.53 -38.98 8.80
N SER A 48 -21.14 -37.93 9.52
CA SER A 48 -20.56 -36.74 8.92
C SER A 48 -19.07 -36.99 8.61
N PRO A 49 -18.67 -37.04 7.33
CA PRO A 49 -17.31 -37.37 6.95
C PRO A 49 -16.39 -36.19 7.34
N ASN A 50 -15.42 -36.46 8.24
CA ASN A 50 -14.30 -35.59 8.63
C ASN A 50 -14.52 -34.56 9.78
N LEU A 51 -14.91 -35.02 10.97
CA LEU A 51 -14.90 -34.22 12.23
C LEU A 51 -13.50 -33.99 12.84
N ASN A 52 -12.45 -34.60 12.29
CA ASN A 52 -11.10 -34.63 12.90
C ASN A 52 -10.47 -33.24 13.13
N MET A 53 -10.71 -32.25 12.26
CA MET A 53 -10.15 -30.91 12.40
C MET A 53 -10.85 -30.13 13.52
N PHE A 54 -12.17 -30.28 13.65
CA PHE A 54 -12.93 -29.60 14.72
C PHE A 54 -12.67 -30.24 16.08
N GLU A 55 -12.56 -31.57 16.15
CA GLU A 55 -12.08 -32.30 17.33
C GLU A 55 -10.69 -31.80 17.76
N TYR A 56 -9.78 -31.69 16.79
CA TYR A 56 -8.43 -31.19 17.04
C TYR A 56 -8.45 -29.74 17.56
N LEU A 57 -9.17 -28.83 16.90
CA LEU A 57 -9.32 -27.44 17.37
C LEU A 57 -9.91 -27.36 18.78
N ASN A 58 -10.94 -28.16 19.08
CA ASN A 58 -11.57 -28.19 20.39
C ASN A 58 -10.59 -28.70 21.47
N ALA A 59 -9.79 -29.73 21.16
CA ALA A 59 -8.73 -30.19 22.05
C ALA A 59 -7.66 -29.11 22.30
N LEU A 60 -7.28 -28.34 21.26
CA LEU A 60 -6.34 -27.23 21.40
C LEU A 60 -6.89 -26.09 22.28
N ILE A 61 -8.18 -25.77 22.13
CA ILE A 61 -8.88 -24.79 22.98
C ILE A 61 -8.90 -25.29 24.43
N ALA A 62 -9.34 -26.54 24.66
CA ALA A 62 -9.43 -27.13 25.99
C ALA A 62 -8.09 -27.18 26.72
N ASN A 63 -6.99 -27.39 25.99
CA ASN A 63 -5.63 -27.38 26.52
C ASN A 63 -5.02 -25.96 26.69
N GLY A 64 -5.80 -24.90 26.40
CA GLY A 64 -5.38 -23.53 26.63
C GLY A 64 -4.37 -22.98 25.63
N LEU A 65 -4.18 -23.60 24.45
CA LEU A 65 -3.18 -23.18 23.45
C LEU A 65 -3.37 -21.73 22.97
N PHE A 66 -4.60 -21.22 23.01
CA PHE A 66 -4.94 -19.86 22.57
C PHE A 66 -5.00 -18.84 23.72
N SER A 67 -4.61 -19.24 24.94
CA SER A 67 -4.56 -18.33 26.09
C SER A 67 -3.33 -17.40 26.04
N ILE A 68 -2.17 -17.95 25.67
CA ILE A 68 -0.89 -17.25 25.58
C ILE A 68 -0.20 -17.70 24.29
N PHE A 69 0.37 -16.76 23.55
CA PHE A 69 1.14 -17.05 22.34
C PHE A 69 2.38 -17.91 22.64
N SER A 70 2.52 -19.04 21.94
CA SER A 70 3.73 -19.87 22.01
C SER A 70 4.57 -19.73 20.72
N PRO A 71 5.80 -19.18 20.76
CA PRO A 71 6.61 -19.01 19.56
C PRO A 71 7.06 -20.32 18.91
N THR A 72 6.99 -21.45 19.62
CA THR A 72 7.40 -22.77 19.12
C THR A 72 6.27 -23.59 18.51
N TYR A 73 5.02 -23.15 18.67
CA TYR A 73 3.88 -23.82 18.06
C TYR A 73 3.63 -23.25 16.65
N ALA A 74 3.41 -24.12 15.67
CA ALA A 74 3.22 -23.73 14.27
C ALA A 74 1.76 -23.34 13.97
N TYR A 75 1.34 -22.15 14.42
CA TYR A 75 0.00 -21.62 14.15
C TYR A 75 -0.23 -21.36 12.65
N GLY A 76 0.82 -21.07 11.87
CA GLY A 76 0.73 -20.97 10.42
C GLY A 76 0.32 -22.30 9.78
N ASN A 77 0.89 -23.42 10.22
CA ASN A 77 0.49 -24.76 9.74
C ASN A 77 -0.97 -25.06 10.09
N LEU A 78 -1.43 -24.68 11.29
CA LEU A 78 -2.83 -24.84 11.69
C LEU A 78 -3.77 -24.00 10.81
N TYR A 79 -3.43 -22.73 10.55
CA TYR A 79 -4.17 -21.87 9.63
C TYR A 79 -4.24 -22.46 8.21
N HIS A 80 -3.10 -22.91 7.67
CA HIS A 80 -3.02 -23.52 6.35
C HIS A 80 -3.77 -24.86 6.22
N SER A 81 -4.11 -25.49 7.35
CA SER A 81 -4.92 -26.71 7.39
C SER A 81 -6.41 -26.38 7.54
N LEU A 82 -6.74 -25.40 8.39
CA LEU A 82 -8.11 -25.00 8.69
C LEU A 82 -8.81 -24.37 7.48
N ILE A 83 -8.19 -23.43 6.78
CA ILE A 83 -8.86 -22.71 5.69
C ILE A 83 -9.25 -23.65 4.54
N PRO A 84 -8.36 -24.52 3.99
CA PRO A 84 -8.76 -25.50 2.99
C PRO A 84 -9.83 -26.48 3.50
N PHE A 85 -9.71 -26.94 4.75
CA PHE A 85 -10.71 -27.80 5.37
C PHE A 85 -12.10 -27.16 5.36
N LEU A 86 -12.20 -25.89 5.77
CA LEU A 86 -13.47 -25.15 5.73
C LEU A 86 -13.98 -25.00 4.29
N GLN A 87 -13.12 -24.67 3.33
CA GLN A 87 -13.50 -24.55 1.91
C GLN A 87 -14.10 -25.84 1.35
N ASP A 88 -13.53 -26.99 1.73
CA ASP A 88 -13.94 -28.30 1.23
C ASP A 88 -15.20 -28.85 1.92
N HIS A 89 -15.56 -28.33 3.11
CA HIS A 89 -16.67 -28.86 3.93
C HIS A 89 -17.80 -27.85 4.23
N ILE A 90 -17.67 -26.57 3.82
CA ILE A 90 -18.65 -25.52 4.16
C ILE A 90 -20.08 -25.84 3.70
N GLU A 91 -20.23 -26.53 2.56
CA GLU A 91 -21.54 -26.94 2.04
C GLU A 91 -22.21 -28.00 2.91
N VAL A 92 -21.43 -28.92 3.51
CA VAL A 92 -21.94 -29.95 4.44
C VAL A 92 -22.30 -29.35 5.80
N LEU A 93 -21.61 -28.27 6.18
CA LEU A 93 -21.91 -27.51 7.40
C LEU A 93 -23.17 -26.64 7.26
N ASN A 94 -23.72 -26.53 6.05
CA ASN A 94 -24.83 -25.63 5.76
C ASN A 94 -26.20 -26.18 6.18
N ASP A 95 -27.14 -25.26 6.40
CA ASP A 95 -28.58 -25.50 6.63
C ASP A 95 -28.90 -26.40 7.84
N ARG A 96 -28.56 -25.90 9.04
CA ARG A 96 -29.01 -26.51 10.30
C ARG A 96 -30.49 -26.21 10.50
N GLU A 97 -31.26 -27.17 11.00
CA GLU A 97 -32.66 -26.92 11.38
C GLU A 97 -32.76 -25.96 12.57
N ASN A 98 -31.72 -25.91 13.42
CA ASN A 98 -31.68 -25.07 14.61
C ASN A 98 -31.23 -23.62 14.27
N PRO A 99 -32.07 -22.60 14.52
CA PRO A 99 -31.72 -21.19 14.28
C PRO A 99 -30.50 -20.69 15.07
N GLU A 100 -30.30 -21.15 16.32
CA GLU A 100 -29.16 -20.73 17.14
C GLU A 100 -27.84 -21.26 16.56
N GLU A 101 -27.83 -22.51 16.08
CA GLU A 101 -26.65 -23.10 15.43
C GLU A 101 -26.32 -22.37 14.12
N ASN A 102 -27.33 -21.91 13.38
CA ASN A 102 -27.12 -21.12 12.18
C ASN A 102 -26.53 -19.74 12.50
N GLU A 103 -27.00 -19.05 13.54
CA GLU A 103 -26.45 -17.75 13.94
C GLU A 103 -25.00 -17.88 14.42
N GLU A 104 -24.68 -18.90 15.24
CA GLU A 104 -23.29 -19.19 15.64
C GLU A 104 -22.39 -19.44 14.42
N LEU A 105 -22.87 -20.20 13.43
CA LEU A 105 -22.14 -20.48 12.20
C LEU A 105 -22.00 -19.22 11.32
N HIS A 106 -23.03 -18.37 11.23
CA HIS A 106 -22.98 -17.11 10.48
C HIS A 106 -21.95 -16.15 11.06
N GLU A 107 -21.88 -16.06 12.38
CA GLU A 107 -20.88 -15.23 13.04
C GLU A 107 -19.46 -15.78 12.81
N PHE A 108 -19.27 -17.08 12.94
CA PHE A 108 -18.01 -17.73 12.63
C PHE A 108 -17.53 -17.44 11.19
N ILE A 109 -18.41 -17.65 10.20
CA ILE A 109 -18.10 -17.44 8.78
C ILE A 109 -17.78 -15.97 8.49
N TYR A 110 -18.49 -15.03 9.11
CA TYR A 110 -18.23 -13.61 8.92
C TYR A 110 -16.85 -13.20 9.41
N ARG A 111 -16.44 -13.68 10.59
CA ARG A 111 -15.12 -13.39 11.15
C ARG A 111 -13.96 -13.90 10.32
N ILE A 112 -14.16 -14.92 9.47
CA ILE A 112 -13.12 -15.43 8.58
C ILE A 112 -12.57 -14.32 7.67
N PHE A 113 -13.46 -13.47 7.14
CA PHE A 113 -13.11 -12.38 6.21
C PHE A 113 -13.06 -11.02 6.90
N ALA A 114 -13.98 -10.75 7.83
CA ALA A 114 -14.05 -9.51 8.62
C ALA A 114 -13.10 -9.57 9.83
N ASN A 115 -11.82 -9.91 9.59
CA ASN A 115 -10.84 -10.08 10.64
C ASN A 115 -10.24 -8.76 11.11
N ASP A 116 -10.55 -8.35 12.33
CA ASP A 116 -10.00 -7.15 13.00
C ASP A 116 -8.98 -7.51 14.10
N ASN A 117 -8.05 -8.40 13.80
CA ASN A 117 -7.05 -8.83 14.79
C ASN A 117 -5.82 -7.90 14.88
N GLY A 118 -5.76 -6.78 14.17
CA GLY A 118 -4.63 -5.86 14.15
C GLY A 118 -3.34 -6.37 13.47
N SER A 119 -3.41 -7.43 12.65
CA SER A 119 -2.23 -8.03 11.99
C SER A 119 -1.45 -7.06 11.09
N LEU A 120 -2.14 -6.16 10.39
CA LEU A 120 -1.49 -5.12 9.58
C LEU A 120 -0.71 -4.11 10.43
N ILE A 121 -1.25 -3.73 11.59
CA ILE A 121 -0.61 -2.80 12.54
C ILE A 121 0.67 -3.43 13.08
N ARG A 122 0.60 -4.65 13.63
CA ARG A 122 1.78 -5.39 14.11
C ARG A 122 2.84 -5.58 13.02
N THR A 123 2.38 -5.86 11.80
CA THR A 123 3.31 -6.02 10.66
C THR A 123 4.00 -4.72 10.32
N HIS A 124 3.27 -3.59 10.32
CA HIS A 124 3.85 -2.28 10.10
C HIS A 124 4.86 -1.93 11.19
N GLU A 125 4.53 -2.12 12.46
CA GLU A 125 5.42 -1.90 13.60
C GLU A 125 6.75 -2.64 13.41
N ALA A 126 6.70 -3.92 13.02
CA ALA A 126 7.88 -4.76 12.80
C ALA A 126 8.81 -4.29 11.66
N ILE A 127 8.30 -3.52 10.69
CA ILE A 127 9.07 -3.03 9.53
C ILE A 127 9.26 -1.50 9.51
N SER A 128 8.65 -0.78 10.45
CA SER A 128 8.54 0.68 10.45
C SER A 128 9.91 1.38 10.43
N ASP A 129 10.87 0.90 11.21
CA ASP A 129 12.24 1.42 11.22
C ASP A 129 12.94 1.26 9.87
N VAL A 130 12.68 0.14 9.18
CA VAL A 130 13.24 -0.12 7.87
C VAL A 130 12.56 0.71 6.79
N ILE A 131 11.28 1.05 6.94
CA ILE A 131 10.62 2.02 6.05
C ILE A 131 11.23 3.41 6.25
N ALA A 132 11.32 3.86 7.51
CA ALA A 132 11.79 5.20 7.88
C ALA A 132 13.27 5.43 7.57
N ALA A 133 14.13 4.42 7.67
CA ALA A 133 15.56 4.59 7.51
C ALA A 133 15.94 5.14 6.11
N PRO A 134 16.90 6.09 6.02
CA PRO A 134 17.37 6.57 4.73
C PRO A 134 18.02 5.42 3.95
N SER A 135 17.77 5.28 2.65
CA SER A 135 18.50 4.32 1.82
C SER A 135 18.44 4.60 0.33
N ASN A 136 19.53 4.26 -0.37
CA ASN A 136 19.57 4.22 -1.83
C ASN A 136 19.11 2.85 -2.38
N ARG A 137 18.91 1.84 -1.52
CA ARG A 137 18.38 0.53 -1.94
C ARG A 137 16.86 0.59 -2.10
N PRO A 138 16.27 -0.19 -3.03
CA PRO A 138 14.82 -0.37 -3.11
C PRO A 138 14.25 -0.84 -1.77
N LEU A 139 13.09 -0.30 -1.37
CA LEU A 139 12.48 -0.64 -0.08
C LEU A 139 12.09 -2.11 0.01
N GLU A 140 11.56 -2.68 -1.09
CA GLU A 140 11.27 -4.10 -1.23
C GLU A 140 12.40 -4.98 -0.68
N LYS A 141 13.62 -4.79 -1.19
CA LYS A 141 14.81 -5.56 -0.79
C LYS A 141 15.20 -5.33 0.67
N ARG A 142 15.04 -4.11 1.18
CA ARG A 142 15.39 -3.78 2.56
C ARG A 142 14.47 -4.47 3.55
N VAL A 143 13.17 -4.50 3.26
CA VAL A 143 12.20 -5.24 4.06
C VAL A 143 12.47 -6.74 3.98
N THR A 144 12.78 -7.28 2.80
CA THR A 144 13.19 -8.70 2.67
C THR A 144 14.43 -9.04 3.48
N GLU A 145 15.48 -8.20 3.42
CA GLU A 145 16.70 -8.38 4.21
C GLU A 145 16.39 -8.32 5.71
N HIS A 146 15.54 -7.39 6.14
CA HIS A 146 15.13 -7.25 7.55
C HIS A 146 14.27 -8.41 8.03
N MET A 147 13.41 -8.95 7.19
CA MET A 147 12.52 -10.07 7.54
C MET A 147 13.12 -11.44 7.22
N ALA A 148 14.39 -11.51 6.78
CA ALA A 148 15.02 -12.78 6.44
C ALA A 148 15.00 -13.77 7.62
N ASP A 149 14.66 -15.03 7.34
CA ASP A 149 14.64 -16.12 8.31
C ASP A 149 16.07 -16.65 8.51
N ASP A 150 16.68 -16.32 9.64
CA ASP A 150 18.05 -16.70 10.03
C ASP A 150 18.10 -17.77 11.14
N GLY A 151 16.94 -18.25 11.60
CA GLY A 151 16.78 -19.27 12.64
C GLY A 151 16.04 -20.52 12.19
N ALA A 152 15.73 -21.40 13.16
CA ALA A 152 14.87 -22.55 12.92
C ALA A 152 13.46 -22.09 12.55
N LEU A 153 12.95 -22.59 11.43
CA LEU A 153 11.59 -22.32 10.98
C LEU A 153 10.59 -23.09 11.86
N VAL A 154 9.51 -22.42 12.23
CA VAL A 154 8.40 -23.00 12.99
C VAL A 154 7.33 -23.50 12.04
N ASN A 155 7.03 -22.76 10.96
CA ASN A 155 6.04 -23.17 9.97
C ASN A 155 6.68 -23.81 8.75
N GLU A 156 5.97 -24.78 8.15
CA GLU A 156 6.36 -25.41 6.89
C GLU A 156 6.20 -24.46 5.70
N ARG A 157 5.19 -23.58 5.80
CA ARG A 157 4.92 -22.51 4.85
C ARG A 157 5.00 -21.17 5.57
N HIS A 158 5.74 -20.26 4.98
CA HIS A 158 5.90 -18.90 5.47
C HIS A 158 6.04 -17.92 4.29
N PRO A 159 5.89 -16.60 4.52
CA PRO A 159 5.75 -15.63 3.44
C PRO A 159 6.90 -15.61 2.41
N ILE A 160 8.14 -15.83 2.84
CA ILE A 160 9.30 -15.86 1.94
C ILE A 160 9.23 -17.05 0.96
N ILE A 161 8.81 -18.24 1.42
CA ILE A 161 8.59 -19.41 0.53
C ILE A 161 7.44 -19.11 -0.45
N ALA A 162 6.34 -18.51 0.03
CA ALA A 162 5.20 -18.15 -0.82
C ALA A 162 5.53 -17.12 -1.91
N GLY A 163 6.62 -16.36 -1.76
CA GLY A 163 7.15 -15.44 -2.78
C GLY A 163 8.27 -16.02 -3.66
N SER A 164 8.67 -17.27 -3.42
CA SER A 164 9.82 -17.87 -4.11
C SER A 164 9.51 -18.20 -5.58
N ALA A 165 10.53 -18.14 -6.44
CA ALA A 165 10.40 -18.47 -7.86
C ALA A 165 9.83 -19.88 -8.13
N PRO A 166 10.23 -20.94 -7.39
CA PRO A 166 9.63 -22.26 -7.55
C PRO A 166 8.12 -22.29 -7.26
N GLU A 167 7.68 -21.63 -6.19
CA GLU A 167 6.24 -21.58 -5.84
C GLU A 167 5.45 -20.72 -6.82
N LEU A 168 6.05 -19.65 -7.37
CA LEU A 168 5.42 -18.86 -8.44
C LEU A 168 5.23 -19.70 -9.72
N LEU A 169 6.24 -20.49 -10.10
CA LEU A 169 6.16 -21.38 -11.26
C LEU A 169 5.13 -22.50 -11.02
N ARG A 170 5.16 -23.14 -9.85
CA ARG A 170 4.18 -24.15 -9.44
C ARG A 170 2.78 -23.58 -9.47
N ALA A 171 2.57 -22.41 -8.88
CA ALA A 171 1.30 -21.71 -8.91
C ALA A 171 0.84 -21.55 -10.36
N ALA A 172 1.69 -21.04 -11.27
CA ALA A 172 1.36 -20.78 -12.67
C ALA A 172 0.99 -22.01 -13.52
N VAL A 173 1.36 -23.24 -13.11
CA VAL A 173 1.04 -24.47 -13.85
C VAL A 173 0.08 -25.41 -13.12
N SER A 174 -0.14 -25.21 -11.82
CA SER A 174 -0.97 -26.11 -11.01
C SER A 174 -2.42 -26.16 -11.49
N SER A 175 -3.00 -27.37 -11.48
CA SER A 175 -4.45 -27.59 -11.62
C SER A 175 -5.23 -27.23 -10.35
N ASP A 176 -4.54 -27.17 -9.21
CA ASP A 176 -5.07 -26.73 -7.92
C ASP A 176 -4.41 -25.40 -7.51
N TYR A 177 -5.18 -24.32 -7.55
CA TYR A 177 -4.75 -22.97 -7.25
C TYR A 177 -5.78 -22.28 -6.36
N ARG A 178 -5.42 -22.10 -5.07
CA ARG A 178 -6.27 -21.52 -4.02
C ARG A 178 -5.60 -20.28 -3.40
N PRO A 179 -5.89 -19.07 -3.89
CA PRO A 179 -5.23 -17.81 -3.45
C PRO A 179 -5.40 -17.48 -1.97
N MET A 180 -6.49 -17.91 -1.33
CA MET A 180 -6.76 -17.61 0.08
C MET A 180 -5.82 -18.35 1.05
N ARG A 181 -5.15 -19.41 0.59
CA ARG A 181 -4.33 -20.27 1.45
C ARG A 181 -3.18 -19.54 2.12
N ASP A 182 -2.58 -18.56 1.46
CA ASP A 182 -1.38 -17.85 1.93
C ASP A 182 -1.69 -16.40 2.36
N ASN A 183 -2.97 -16.04 2.50
CA ASN A 183 -3.41 -14.68 2.74
C ASN A 183 -4.37 -14.59 3.92
N ILE A 184 -3.87 -14.09 5.06
CA ILE A 184 -4.71 -13.78 6.22
C ILE A 184 -5.63 -12.60 5.84
N PRO A 185 -6.96 -12.77 5.82
CA PRO A 185 -7.89 -11.66 5.61
C PRO A 185 -7.75 -10.60 6.70
N SER A 186 -8.03 -9.35 6.40
CA SER A 186 -7.95 -8.27 7.39
C SER A 186 -8.88 -7.12 7.05
N ILE A 187 -9.38 -6.42 8.07
CA ILE A 187 -10.04 -5.11 7.93
C ILE A 187 -8.96 -4.01 7.87
N LEU A 188 -9.19 -2.99 7.03
CA LEU A 188 -8.37 -1.78 7.05
C LEU A 188 -8.93 -0.78 8.08
N PRO A 189 -8.12 -0.26 9.02
CA PRO A 189 -8.61 0.47 10.19
C PRO A 189 -8.86 1.97 9.90
N PHE A 190 -9.57 2.31 8.82
CA PHE A 190 -9.82 3.70 8.42
C PHE A 190 -11.28 4.10 8.58
N MET A 191 -11.50 5.39 8.91
CA MET A 191 -12.83 5.98 9.06
C MET A 191 -13.45 6.24 7.69
N THR A 192 -14.03 5.19 7.11
CA THR A 192 -14.90 5.26 5.94
C THR A 192 -16.33 4.91 6.36
N PRO A 193 -17.37 5.41 5.66
CA PRO A 193 -18.76 5.03 5.93
C PRO A 193 -19.09 3.60 5.47
N PHE A 194 -18.09 2.86 4.98
CA PHE A 194 -18.14 1.45 4.57
C PHE A 194 -16.96 0.71 5.22
N VAL A 195 -17.02 -0.63 5.24
CA VAL A 195 -15.93 -1.48 5.74
C VAL A 195 -15.03 -1.90 4.58
N GLN A 196 -13.74 -1.58 4.62
CA GLN A 196 -12.80 -2.08 3.62
C GLN A 196 -12.09 -3.35 4.11
N LEU A 197 -12.27 -4.42 3.33
CA LEU A 197 -11.70 -5.75 3.56
C LEU A 197 -10.54 -6.01 2.61
N ARG A 198 -9.50 -6.66 3.12
CA ARG A 198 -8.33 -7.09 2.35
C ARG A 198 -8.20 -8.61 2.41
N PHE A 199 -8.43 -9.24 1.27
CA PHE A 199 -8.20 -10.65 1.02
C PHE A 199 -7.93 -10.86 -0.48
N SER A 200 -7.33 -12.00 -0.82
CA SER A 200 -6.93 -12.39 -2.18
C SER A 200 -8.10 -12.58 -3.15
N THR A 201 -7.83 -12.97 -4.39
CA THR A 201 -8.92 -13.25 -5.33
C THR A 201 -9.76 -14.44 -4.86
N MET A 202 -11.07 -14.38 -5.06
CA MET A 202 -12.02 -15.41 -4.65
C MET A 202 -12.41 -16.37 -5.78
N ALA A 203 -11.82 -16.19 -6.96
CA ALA A 203 -11.80 -17.24 -7.97
C ALA A 203 -10.59 -18.14 -7.72
N GLU A 204 -10.85 -19.44 -7.76
CA GLU A 204 -9.86 -20.48 -7.59
C GLU A 204 -9.96 -21.50 -8.72
N LYS A 205 -8.92 -22.33 -8.88
CA LYS A 205 -8.94 -23.46 -9.81
C LYS A 205 -8.79 -24.74 -9.01
N VAL A 206 -9.80 -25.61 -9.06
CA VAL A 206 -9.75 -26.97 -8.52
C VAL A 206 -10.36 -27.84 -9.61
N ASP A 207 -9.49 -28.37 -10.48
CA ASP A 207 -9.81 -28.97 -11.79
C ASP A 207 -10.42 -27.98 -12.80
N ALA A 208 -11.46 -27.24 -12.40
CA ALA A 208 -12.08 -26.13 -13.12
C ALA A 208 -12.00 -24.82 -12.31
N PHE A 209 -12.18 -23.70 -13.01
CA PHE A 209 -12.32 -22.41 -12.33
C PHE A 209 -13.69 -22.29 -11.66
N ARG A 210 -13.70 -21.90 -10.39
CA ARG A 210 -14.92 -21.70 -9.59
C ARG A 210 -14.78 -20.53 -8.63
N ILE A 211 -15.90 -20.07 -8.09
CA ILE A 211 -15.91 -19.22 -6.90
C ILE A 211 -15.57 -20.07 -5.68
N ASN A 212 -14.74 -19.54 -4.80
CA ASN A 212 -14.42 -20.16 -3.53
C ASN A 212 -15.71 -20.42 -2.70
N PRO A 213 -16.02 -21.67 -2.32
CA PRO A 213 -17.28 -21.99 -1.64
C PRO A 213 -17.46 -21.26 -0.30
N LEU A 214 -16.37 -21.06 0.44
CA LEU A 214 -16.39 -20.34 1.71
C LEU A 214 -16.74 -18.86 1.52
N PHE A 215 -16.25 -18.25 0.45
CA PHE A 215 -16.62 -16.88 0.06
C PHE A 215 -18.08 -16.79 -0.40
N ALA A 216 -18.54 -17.74 -1.23
CA ALA A 216 -19.95 -17.79 -1.65
C ALA A 216 -20.89 -17.86 -0.44
N ARG A 217 -20.56 -18.68 0.56
CA ARG A 217 -21.30 -18.75 1.81
C ARG A 217 -21.21 -17.45 2.62
N TRP A 218 -20.04 -16.83 2.69
CA TRP A 218 -19.87 -15.55 3.37
C TRP A 218 -20.74 -14.44 2.75
N LEU A 219 -20.93 -14.42 1.44
CA LEU A 219 -21.84 -13.45 0.78
C LEU A 219 -23.31 -13.64 1.17
N GLN A 220 -23.76 -14.88 1.38
CA GLN A 220 -25.10 -15.18 1.91
C GLN A 220 -25.25 -14.67 3.35
N VAL A 221 -24.21 -14.87 4.17
CA VAL A 221 -24.17 -14.34 5.55
C VAL A 221 -24.23 -12.82 5.56
N LEU A 222 -23.53 -12.14 4.64
CA LEU A 222 -23.65 -10.67 4.52
C LEU A 222 -25.05 -10.24 4.11
N GLU A 223 -25.66 -10.91 3.14
CA GLU A 223 -27.04 -10.61 2.72
C GLU A 223 -28.03 -10.77 3.87
N ALA A 224 -27.93 -11.85 4.65
CA ALA A 224 -28.76 -12.09 5.83
C ALA A 224 -28.62 -10.98 6.89
N ARG A 225 -27.44 -10.33 6.96
CA ARG A 225 -27.20 -9.18 7.84
C ARG A 225 -27.65 -7.84 7.26
N GLY A 226 -28.19 -7.81 6.05
CA GLY A 226 -28.54 -6.58 5.35
C GLY A 226 -27.30 -5.79 4.91
N TRP A 227 -26.21 -6.47 4.59
CA TRP A 227 -24.99 -5.87 4.05
C TRP A 227 -24.90 -6.13 2.56
N ARG A 228 -24.25 -5.22 1.83
CA ARG A 228 -23.85 -5.39 0.43
C ARG A 228 -22.32 -5.43 0.32
N HIS A 229 -21.79 -6.13 -0.68
CA HIS A 229 -20.34 -6.21 -0.90
C HIS A 229 -19.93 -5.70 -2.28
N LEU A 230 -19.06 -4.70 -2.38
CA LEU A 230 -18.46 -4.31 -3.66
C LEU A 230 -17.13 -5.04 -3.86
N TYR A 231 -17.04 -5.82 -4.94
CA TYR A 231 -15.82 -6.52 -5.33
C TYR A 231 -15.12 -5.82 -6.50
N ILE A 232 -13.96 -5.22 -6.25
CA ILE A 232 -13.13 -4.56 -7.26
C ILE A 232 -11.97 -5.48 -7.64
N ASN A 233 -12.06 -6.07 -8.82
CA ASN A 233 -11.08 -7.01 -9.35
C ASN A 233 -9.99 -6.28 -10.16
N HIS A 234 -8.74 -6.64 -9.90
CA HIS A 234 -7.54 -6.16 -10.60
C HIS A 234 -6.74 -7.31 -11.25
N LEU A 235 -7.37 -8.47 -11.44
CA LEU A 235 -6.88 -9.50 -12.34
C LEU A 235 -7.07 -9.07 -13.81
N ALA A 236 -6.32 -9.72 -14.70
CA ALA A 236 -6.49 -9.54 -16.13
C ALA A 236 -7.94 -9.75 -16.62
N TRP A 237 -8.38 -8.92 -17.54
CA TRP A 237 -9.62 -9.11 -18.32
C TRP A 237 -9.31 -9.39 -19.78
N ASP A 238 -8.29 -8.74 -20.33
CA ASP A 238 -7.83 -8.93 -21.71
C ASP A 238 -6.31 -9.14 -21.76
N ARG A 239 -5.86 -10.25 -22.37
CA ARG A 239 -4.45 -10.58 -22.54
C ARG A 239 -4.17 -11.05 -23.96
N PRO A 240 -3.41 -10.29 -24.76
CA PRO A 240 -2.96 -10.74 -26.07
C PRO A 240 -1.73 -11.63 -25.93
N GLY A 241 -1.58 -12.57 -26.87
CA GLY A 241 -0.39 -13.42 -26.98
C GLY A 241 -0.33 -14.58 -25.98
N PHE A 242 0.80 -15.29 -25.99
CA PHE A 242 1.05 -16.43 -25.12
C PHE A 242 1.54 -15.95 -23.74
N ASP A 243 0.60 -15.74 -22.82
CA ASP A 243 0.85 -15.38 -21.42
C ASP A 243 0.04 -16.31 -20.51
N PRO A 244 0.59 -17.47 -20.08
CA PRO A 244 -0.15 -18.46 -19.29
C PRO A 244 -0.65 -17.91 -17.94
N GLU A 245 0.07 -16.97 -17.33
CA GLU A 245 -0.40 -16.30 -16.11
C GLU A 245 -1.58 -15.38 -16.45
N GLY A 246 -1.44 -14.58 -17.51
CA GLY A 246 -2.51 -13.74 -18.03
C GLY A 246 -3.78 -14.50 -18.40
N GLU A 247 -3.68 -15.60 -19.13
CA GLU A 247 -4.82 -16.45 -19.53
C GLU A 247 -5.60 -16.97 -18.31
N ARG A 248 -4.88 -17.40 -17.27
CA ARG A 248 -5.50 -17.82 -16.02
C ARG A 248 -6.22 -16.67 -15.33
N GLU A 249 -5.59 -15.50 -15.27
CA GLU A 249 -6.23 -14.32 -14.69
C GLU A 249 -7.49 -13.92 -15.44
N VAL A 250 -7.48 -13.99 -16.78
CA VAL A 250 -8.68 -13.78 -17.62
C VAL A 250 -9.76 -14.80 -17.28
N ALA A 251 -9.41 -16.08 -17.15
CA ALA A 251 -10.35 -17.12 -16.77
C ALA A 251 -10.95 -16.88 -15.36
N MET A 252 -10.12 -16.53 -14.37
CA MET A 252 -10.57 -16.19 -13.02
C MET A 252 -11.49 -14.96 -13.02
N SER A 253 -11.15 -13.90 -13.76
CA SER A 253 -12.01 -12.72 -13.93
C SER A 253 -13.35 -13.10 -14.57
N GLY A 254 -13.33 -13.96 -15.60
CA GLY A 254 -14.54 -14.47 -16.24
C GLY A 254 -15.43 -15.24 -15.26
N THR A 255 -14.85 -16.14 -14.46
CA THR A 255 -15.57 -16.89 -13.42
C THR A 255 -16.17 -15.97 -12.37
N LEU A 256 -15.43 -14.95 -11.93
CA LEU A 256 -15.93 -13.96 -10.99
C LEU A 256 -17.16 -13.25 -11.58
N HIS A 257 -17.11 -12.74 -12.82
CA HIS A 257 -18.26 -12.03 -13.42
C HIS A 257 -19.47 -12.92 -13.71
N GLN A 258 -19.26 -14.20 -14.02
CA GLN A 258 -20.36 -15.13 -14.38
C GLN A 258 -21.10 -15.68 -13.17
N ASN A 259 -20.40 -15.92 -12.07
CA ASN A 259 -20.90 -16.72 -10.95
C ASN A 259 -20.98 -15.93 -9.63
N MET A 260 -20.79 -14.61 -9.66
CA MET A 260 -20.87 -13.78 -8.46
C MET A 260 -22.29 -13.73 -7.89
N HIS A 261 -22.39 -13.67 -6.57
CA HIS A 261 -23.65 -13.47 -5.86
C HIS A 261 -24.30 -12.12 -6.25
N PRO A 262 -25.65 -12.03 -6.41
CA PRO A 262 -26.33 -10.77 -6.76
C PRO A 262 -26.09 -9.61 -5.78
N ASN A 263 -25.95 -9.94 -4.49
CA ASN A 263 -25.58 -8.99 -3.43
C ASN A 263 -24.12 -8.49 -3.50
N CYS A 264 -23.35 -8.94 -4.49
CA CYS A 264 -21.95 -8.62 -4.65
C CYS A 264 -21.67 -7.99 -6.03
N PRO A 265 -21.96 -6.69 -6.24
CA PRO A 265 -21.56 -6.01 -7.46
C PRO A 265 -20.06 -6.15 -7.71
N MET A 266 -19.71 -6.54 -8.92
CA MET A 266 -18.33 -6.77 -9.32
C MET A 266 -17.93 -5.87 -10.48
N ILE A 267 -16.76 -5.25 -10.38
CA ILE A 267 -16.11 -4.53 -11.48
C ILE A 267 -14.69 -5.03 -11.67
N THR A 268 -14.14 -4.86 -12.86
CA THR A 268 -12.72 -5.10 -13.15
C THR A 268 -12.06 -3.83 -13.65
N LEU A 269 -10.95 -3.46 -13.03
CA LEU A 269 -10.23 -2.23 -13.32
C LEU A 269 -8.74 -2.53 -13.61
N PRO A 270 -8.11 -1.76 -14.51
CA PRO A 270 -6.73 -2.02 -14.88
C PRO A 270 -5.77 -1.83 -13.73
N ALA A 271 -4.77 -2.72 -13.65
CA ALA A 271 -3.69 -2.55 -12.68
C ALA A 271 -2.32 -3.03 -13.14
N ASP A 272 -2.20 -3.67 -14.31
CA ASP A 272 -0.92 -4.03 -14.91
C ASP A 272 -0.99 -3.96 -16.45
N LYS A 273 0.18 -3.84 -17.10
CA LYS A 273 0.36 -3.70 -18.56
C LYS A 273 -0.45 -2.52 -19.16
N GLY A 274 -0.38 -2.33 -20.48
CA GLY A 274 -1.05 -1.21 -21.16
C GLY A 274 -0.72 0.16 -20.52
N LEU A 275 -1.75 0.93 -20.18
CA LEU A 275 -1.66 2.20 -19.44
C LEU A 275 -1.02 2.07 -18.04
N MET A 276 -1.08 0.87 -17.48
CA MET A 276 -0.48 0.47 -16.21
C MET A 276 0.90 -0.19 -16.42
N GLY A 277 1.57 0.00 -17.56
CA GLY A 277 2.91 -0.54 -17.80
C GLY A 277 3.95 -0.10 -16.76
N SER A 278 4.81 -1.02 -16.33
CA SER A 278 5.75 -0.79 -15.22
C SER A 278 6.83 0.26 -15.52
N GLY A 279 7.12 0.54 -16.79
CA GLY A 279 8.10 1.54 -17.23
C GLY A 279 7.52 2.88 -17.65
N ALA A 280 6.19 3.08 -17.68
CA ALA A 280 5.60 4.31 -18.21
C ALA A 280 6.07 5.56 -17.42
N TYR A 281 6.23 5.42 -16.10
CA TYR A 281 6.72 6.50 -15.24
C TYR A 281 8.12 7.01 -15.61
N THR A 282 8.95 6.29 -16.37
CA THR A 282 10.28 6.80 -16.75
C THR A 282 10.26 7.74 -17.95
N HIS A 283 9.12 7.84 -18.65
CA HIS A 283 8.98 8.62 -19.87
C HIS A 283 8.30 9.95 -19.56
N THR A 284 9.09 11.01 -19.37
CA THR A 284 8.64 12.34 -18.93
C THR A 284 8.52 13.36 -20.06
N HIS A 285 8.91 13.00 -21.29
CA HIS A 285 8.77 13.89 -22.45
C HIS A 285 7.29 13.99 -22.88
N ARG A 286 6.78 15.21 -23.06
CA ARG A 286 5.39 15.50 -23.44
C ARG A 286 5.17 15.36 -24.95
N ASP A 287 5.09 14.14 -25.44
CA ASP A 287 4.92 13.81 -26.86
C ASP A 287 3.51 13.34 -27.25
N ARG A 288 2.54 13.24 -26.33
CA ARG A 288 1.17 12.80 -26.67
C ARG A 288 0.20 13.95 -26.66
N ASN A 289 -0.72 14.01 -27.62
CA ASN A 289 -1.79 15.01 -27.61
C ASN A 289 -2.76 14.74 -26.44
N LYS A 290 -2.99 15.75 -25.60
CA LYS A 290 -3.84 15.64 -24.40
C LYS A 290 -5.27 15.19 -24.74
N ASN A 291 -5.86 15.73 -25.81
CA ASN A 291 -7.23 15.43 -26.20
C ASN A 291 -7.36 14.00 -26.71
N ASP A 292 -6.37 13.52 -27.47
CA ASP A 292 -6.36 12.13 -27.95
C ASP A 292 -6.27 11.14 -26.78
N VAL A 293 -5.43 11.44 -25.78
CA VAL A 293 -5.36 10.63 -24.54
C VAL A 293 -6.68 10.70 -23.76
N PHE A 294 -7.26 11.88 -23.60
CA PHE A 294 -8.55 12.03 -22.93
C PHE A 294 -9.65 11.20 -23.62
N ASP A 295 -9.71 11.25 -24.94
CA ASP A 295 -10.66 10.49 -25.73
C ASP A 295 -10.39 8.99 -25.64
N ALA A 296 -9.12 8.56 -25.61
CA ALA A 296 -8.74 7.16 -25.38
C ALA A 296 -9.19 6.65 -24.00
N PHE A 297 -9.06 7.47 -22.94
CA PHE A 297 -9.56 7.13 -21.60
C PHE A 297 -11.07 7.00 -21.58
N LEU A 298 -11.79 7.97 -22.16
CA LEU A 298 -13.24 7.95 -22.23
C LEU A 298 -13.75 6.74 -23.02
N LYS A 299 -13.04 6.41 -24.09
CA LYS A 299 -13.24 5.21 -24.89
C LYS A 299 -13.16 3.96 -24.01
N ILE A 300 -12.04 3.73 -23.33
CA ILE A 300 -11.84 2.58 -22.43
C ILE A 300 -12.94 2.51 -21.37
N ALA A 301 -13.21 3.62 -20.67
CA ALA A 301 -14.19 3.68 -19.58
C ALA A 301 -15.64 3.40 -20.01
N LYS A 302 -15.94 3.52 -21.32
CA LYS A 302 -17.27 3.25 -21.88
C LYS A 302 -17.49 1.79 -22.30
N ASN A 303 -16.48 0.92 -22.21
CA ASN A 303 -16.49 -0.44 -22.80
C ASN A 303 -16.72 -0.44 -24.34
N SER A 304 -16.53 0.68 -25.05
CA SER A 304 -16.95 0.84 -26.45
C SER A 304 -15.95 0.37 -27.52
N HIS A 305 -15.04 -0.55 -27.20
CA HIS A 305 -13.82 -0.80 -27.99
C HIS A 305 -13.64 -2.22 -28.53
N LYS A 306 -14.72 -2.93 -28.83
CA LYS A 306 -14.65 -4.31 -29.36
C LYS A 306 -13.70 -4.45 -30.59
N ASN A 307 -13.35 -3.36 -31.31
CA ASN A 307 -12.51 -3.40 -32.53
C ASN A 307 -11.38 -2.33 -32.62
N SER A 308 -10.86 -1.77 -31.51
CA SER A 308 -9.80 -0.74 -31.60
C SER A 308 -8.38 -1.34 -31.49
N PRO A 309 -7.50 -1.19 -32.50
CA PRO A 309 -6.15 -1.78 -32.50
C PRO A 309 -5.16 -1.10 -31.54
N ASP A 310 -5.38 0.17 -31.16
CA ASP A 310 -4.37 0.98 -30.46
C ASP A 310 -4.21 0.70 -28.95
N ASN A 311 -4.92 -0.28 -28.37
CA ASN A 311 -4.80 -0.65 -26.96
C ASN A 311 -5.23 -2.12 -26.78
N GLU A 312 -4.31 -3.06 -26.92
CA GLU A 312 -4.58 -4.50 -26.81
C GLU A 312 -4.87 -4.97 -25.37
N VAL A 313 -4.35 -4.25 -24.35
CA VAL A 313 -4.57 -4.56 -22.92
C VAL A 313 -5.17 -3.36 -22.21
N ARG A 314 -6.34 -3.54 -21.59
CA ARG A 314 -7.14 -2.48 -20.97
C ARG A 314 -7.63 -2.83 -19.59
N ASP A 315 -7.87 -4.10 -19.31
CA ASP A 315 -8.32 -4.63 -18.02
C ASP A 315 -9.51 -3.87 -17.42
N PHE A 316 -10.43 -3.38 -18.25
CA PHE A 316 -11.56 -2.56 -17.82
C PHE A 316 -12.88 -3.24 -18.19
N HIS A 317 -13.67 -3.59 -17.17
CA HIS A 317 -15.00 -4.14 -17.34
C HIS A 317 -15.93 -3.72 -16.20
N ILE A 318 -17.02 -3.06 -16.55
CA ILE A 318 -18.17 -2.83 -15.67
C ILE A 318 -19.36 -3.53 -16.32
N PRO A 319 -20.01 -4.50 -15.64
CA PRO A 319 -21.20 -5.18 -16.14
C PRO A 319 -22.30 -4.20 -16.58
N GLU A 320 -23.09 -4.59 -17.58
CA GLU A 320 -24.09 -3.69 -18.18
C GLU A 320 -25.24 -3.38 -17.23
N ASP A 321 -25.70 -4.37 -16.46
CA ASP A 321 -26.69 -4.22 -15.39
C ASP A 321 -26.20 -3.23 -14.32
N LEU A 322 -24.96 -3.37 -13.87
CA LEU A 322 -24.36 -2.46 -12.89
C LEU A 322 -24.17 -1.05 -13.48
N SER A 323 -23.75 -0.98 -14.74
CA SER A 323 -23.65 0.28 -15.48
C SER A 323 -25.02 0.97 -15.58
N ASN A 324 -26.08 0.24 -15.89
CA ASN A 324 -27.44 0.79 -16.02
C ASN A 324 -28.02 1.17 -14.65
N ALA A 325 -27.57 0.52 -13.56
CA ALA A 325 -27.90 0.95 -12.21
C ALA A 325 -27.27 2.32 -11.88
N PHE A 326 -26.06 2.60 -12.37
CA PHE A 326 -25.37 3.87 -12.11
C PHE A 326 -25.77 5.00 -13.06
N PHE A 327 -26.26 4.68 -14.25
CA PHE A 327 -26.57 5.63 -15.31
C PHE A 327 -27.91 5.28 -15.95
N THR A 328 -28.85 6.22 -15.96
CA THR A 328 -30.20 6.01 -16.51
C THR A 328 -30.16 5.87 -18.03
N GLU A 329 -29.29 6.62 -18.69
CA GLU A 329 -29.13 6.60 -20.15
C GLU A 329 -27.65 6.69 -20.60
N ALA A 330 -27.36 6.22 -21.82
CA ALA A 330 -26.01 6.23 -22.38
C ALA A 330 -25.38 7.63 -22.51
N ARG A 331 -26.20 8.67 -22.74
CA ARG A 331 -25.75 10.08 -22.79
C ARG A 331 -25.28 10.55 -21.42
N GLU A 332 -26.03 10.21 -20.36
CA GLU A 332 -25.68 10.51 -18.97
C GLU A 332 -24.37 9.83 -18.58
N LYS A 333 -24.22 8.53 -18.90
CA LYS A 333 -22.96 7.80 -18.69
C LYS A 333 -21.77 8.51 -19.32
N LYS A 334 -21.88 8.91 -20.59
CA LYS A 334 -20.80 9.62 -21.30
C LYS A 334 -20.45 10.93 -20.60
N GLU A 335 -21.44 11.73 -20.21
CA GLU A 335 -21.19 13.02 -19.58
C GLU A 335 -20.60 12.87 -18.16
N CYS A 336 -21.10 11.91 -17.38
CA CYS A 336 -20.55 11.61 -16.07
C CYS A 336 -19.09 11.16 -16.16
N LEU A 337 -18.77 10.20 -17.03
CA LEU A 337 -17.39 9.75 -17.25
C LEU A 337 -16.49 10.90 -17.73
N ARG A 338 -16.98 11.77 -18.62
CA ARG A 338 -16.25 12.99 -19.03
C ARG A 338 -15.98 13.92 -17.87
N LYS A 339 -16.97 14.12 -16.97
CA LYS A 339 -16.81 14.95 -15.77
C LYS A 339 -15.76 14.37 -14.82
N LEU A 340 -15.80 13.07 -14.57
CA LEU A 340 -14.83 12.37 -13.71
C LEU A 340 -13.41 12.40 -14.31
N LEU A 341 -13.27 12.21 -15.62
CA LEU A 341 -11.99 12.33 -16.31
C LEU A 341 -11.47 13.77 -16.27
N LYS A 342 -12.31 14.77 -16.58
CA LYS A 342 -11.92 16.19 -16.46
C LYS A 342 -11.45 16.53 -15.05
N LYS A 343 -12.12 16.02 -14.02
CA LYS A 343 -11.69 16.14 -12.61
C LYS A 343 -10.32 15.51 -12.41
N SER A 344 -10.08 14.32 -12.95
CA SER A 344 -8.79 13.62 -12.81
C SER A 344 -7.64 14.38 -13.48
N PHE A 345 -7.83 14.87 -14.72
CA PHE A 345 -6.85 15.75 -15.37
C PHE A 345 -6.63 17.03 -14.55
N LYS A 346 -7.69 17.59 -13.95
CA LYS A 346 -7.59 18.80 -13.12
C LYS A 346 -6.75 18.58 -11.89
N GLU A 347 -7.02 17.52 -11.16
CA GLU A 347 -6.32 17.14 -9.93
C GLU A 347 -4.84 16.84 -10.17
N CYS A 348 -4.50 16.40 -11.39
CA CYS A 348 -3.12 16.21 -11.85
C CYS A 348 -2.50 17.47 -12.49
N GLY A 349 -3.18 18.63 -12.50
CA GLY A 349 -2.64 19.89 -13.01
C GLY A 349 -2.52 19.97 -14.53
N LEU A 350 -3.31 19.18 -15.27
CA LEU A 350 -3.22 19.04 -16.73
C LEU A 350 -4.40 19.72 -17.47
N ILE A 351 -5.01 20.73 -16.85
CA ILE A 351 -6.16 21.48 -17.38
C ILE A 351 -5.83 22.94 -17.75
N GLY A 352 -4.73 23.15 -18.46
CA GLY A 352 -4.42 24.46 -19.05
C GLY A 352 -4.65 24.45 -20.57
N GLU A 353 -5.01 25.59 -21.15
CA GLU A 353 -5.03 25.78 -22.62
C GLU A 353 -3.61 25.68 -23.20
N ASP A 354 -2.61 26.08 -22.42
CA ASP A 354 -1.18 25.93 -22.70
C ASP A 354 -0.70 24.47 -22.68
N ILE A 355 -1.42 23.59 -21.96
CA ILE A 355 -1.09 22.16 -21.88
C ILE A 355 -1.80 21.41 -23.01
N THR A 356 -1.19 21.38 -24.19
CA THR A 356 -1.70 20.62 -25.35
C THR A 356 -1.14 19.20 -25.45
N ARG A 357 0.01 18.94 -24.81
CA ARG A 357 0.67 17.64 -24.79
C ARG A 357 0.95 17.16 -23.38
N ILE A 358 0.95 15.84 -23.20
CA ILE A 358 1.31 15.17 -21.96
C ILE A 358 2.28 14.02 -22.22
N SER A 359 2.99 13.62 -21.19
CA SER A 359 3.94 12.50 -21.21
C SER A 359 3.27 11.17 -20.86
N PRO A 360 3.85 10.02 -21.22
CA PRO A 360 3.36 8.72 -20.77
C PRO A 360 3.32 8.59 -19.23
N ALA A 361 4.23 9.24 -18.51
CA ALA A 361 4.21 9.29 -17.05
C ALA A 361 2.98 10.06 -16.53
N GLU A 362 2.64 11.21 -17.12
CA GLU A 362 1.44 11.98 -16.76
C GLU A 362 0.16 11.25 -17.11
N GLU A 363 0.11 10.60 -18.27
CA GLU A 363 -1.00 9.74 -18.69
C GLU A 363 -1.25 8.61 -17.67
N GLN A 364 -0.20 7.87 -17.29
CA GLN A 364 -0.32 6.83 -16.26
C GLN A 364 -0.83 7.40 -14.93
N ALA A 365 -0.30 8.55 -14.49
CA ALA A 365 -0.71 9.19 -13.24
C ALA A 365 -2.21 9.55 -13.24
N VAL A 366 -2.70 10.17 -14.31
CA VAL A 366 -4.12 10.52 -14.45
C VAL A 366 -4.98 9.27 -14.46
N TRP A 367 -4.56 8.22 -15.17
CA TRP A 367 -5.32 6.97 -15.24
C TRP A 367 -5.40 6.28 -13.88
N VAL A 368 -4.28 6.21 -13.15
CA VAL A 368 -4.23 5.68 -11.78
C VAL A 368 -5.16 6.46 -10.85
N TYR A 369 -5.16 7.79 -10.91
CA TYR A 369 -6.07 8.62 -10.12
C TYR A 369 -7.54 8.38 -10.51
N PHE A 370 -7.83 8.33 -11.80
CA PHE A 370 -9.18 8.15 -12.32
C PHE A 370 -9.80 6.83 -11.86
N ILE A 371 -9.15 5.70 -12.12
CA ILE A 371 -9.73 4.38 -11.83
C ILE A 371 -9.75 4.08 -10.33
N ASN A 372 -8.68 4.39 -9.60
CA ASN A 372 -8.55 3.98 -8.20
C ASN A 372 -9.17 4.98 -7.23
N PHE A 373 -9.50 6.21 -7.66
CA PHE A 373 -10.21 7.17 -6.82
C PHE A 373 -11.45 7.72 -7.51
N ALA A 374 -11.33 8.54 -8.55
CA ALA A 374 -12.47 9.32 -9.06
C ALA A 374 -13.68 8.46 -9.49
N LEU A 375 -13.43 7.36 -10.20
CA LEU A 375 -14.44 6.41 -10.62
C LEU A 375 -14.89 5.50 -9.46
N THR A 376 -13.95 4.98 -8.68
CA THR A 376 -14.24 4.07 -7.56
C THR A 376 -15.10 4.75 -6.49
N ASP A 377 -14.75 5.99 -6.11
CA ASP A 377 -15.51 6.82 -5.17
C ASP A 377 -16.93 7.11 -5.68
N PHE A 378 -17.08 7.42 -6.98
CA PHE A 378 -18.40 7.58 -7.60
C PHE A 378 -19.24 6.29 -7.54
N ILE A 379 -18.63 5.13 -7.83
CA ILE A 379 -19.32 3.83 -7.77
C ILE A 379 -19.79 3.52 -6.36
N ILE A 380 -18.91 3.69 -5.36
CA ILE A 380 -19.25 3.49 -3.94
C ILE A 380 -20.40 4.40 -3.52
N GLU A 381 -20.32 5.69 -3.84
CA GLU A 381 -21.37 6.65 -3.52
C GLU A 381 -22.72 6.24 -4.13
N LYS A 382 -22.73 5.79 -5.39
CA LYS A 382 -23.95 5.33 -6.06
C LYS A 382 -24.53 4.08 -5.43
N LEU A 383 -23.68 3.12 -5.05
CA LEU A 383 -24.14 1.89 -4.38
C LEU A 383 -24.77 2.20 -3.02
N MET A 384 -24.18 3.12 -2.25
CA MET A 384 -24.73 3.55 -0.96
C MET A 384 -26.06 4.30 -1.14
N GLN A 385 -26.19 5.14 -2.17
CA GLN A 385 -27.44 5.87 -2.48
C GLN A 385 -28.59 4.94 -2.88
N GLN A 386 -28.29 3.86 -3.61
CA GLN A 386 -29.30 2.90 -4.08
C GLN A 386 -29.87 2.01 -2.98
N SER A 387 -29.14 1.85 -1.87
CA SER A 387 -29.54 0.97 -0.78
C SER A 387 -29.42 1.70 0.57
N PRO A 388 -30.25 2.74 0.82
CA PRO A 388 -30.22 3.46 2.09
C PRO A 388 -30.46 2.51 3.27
N GLY A 389 -29.63 2.61 4.31
CA GLY A 389 -29.70 1.73 5.50
C GLY A 389 -29.04 0.36 5.34
N THR A 390 -28.54 0.02 4.14
CA THR A 390 -27.69 -1.16 3.93
C THR A 390 -26.23 -0.81 4.21
N GLN A 391 -25.56 -1.63 5.03
CA GLN A 391 -24.13 -1.47 5.27
C GLN A 391 -23.35 -1.93 4.03
N LEU A 392 -22.35 -1.14 3.62
CA LEU A 392 -21.47 -1.51 2.51
C LEU A 392 -20.14 -2.03 3.04
N SER A 393 -19.68 -3.15 2.48
CA SER A 393 -18.29 -3.58 2.55
C SER A 393 -17.66 -3.55 1.17
N ILE A 394 -16.35 -3.33 1.09
CA ILE A 394 -15.62 -3.29 -0.18
C ILE A 394 -14.37 -4.17 -0.10
N ASN A 395 -14.01 -4.82 -1.19
CA ASN A 395 -12.73 -5.51 -1.34
C ASN A 395 -12.07 -5.09 -2.67
N ILE A 396 -10.80 -4.68 -2.59
CA ILE A 396 -9.98 -4.33 -3.75
C ILE A 396 -8.91 -5.40 -3.90
N SER A 397 -9.10 -6.31 -4.85
CA SER A 397 -8.34 -7.54 -4.90
C SER A 397 -7.65 -7.78 -6.23
N CYS A 398 -6.50 -8.42 -6.13
CA CYS A 398 -5.79 -9.04 -7.23
C CYS A 398 -5.46 -10.47 -6.78
N LYS A 399 -4.40 -11.10 -7.31
CA LYS A 399 -3.96 -12.42 -6.86
C LYS A 399 -3.87 -12.54 -5.33
N ASP A 400 -3.05 -11.70 -4.70
CA ASP A 400 -2.83 -11.68 -3.25
C ASP A 400 -3.35 -10.39 -2.56
N ALA A 401 -3.98 -9.48 -3.30
CA ALA A 401 -4.39 -8.15 -2.83
C ALA A 401 -3.27 -7.26 -2.21
N ILE A 402 -1.98 -7.55 -2.45
CA ILE A 402 -0.84 -6.79 -1.88
C ILE A 402 -0.12 -5.86 -2.85
N ASP A 403 -0.12 -6.19 -4.15
CA ASP A 403 0.63 -5.46 -5.17
C ASP A 403 -0.32 -4.54 -5.95
N ARG A 404 -1.07 -5.08 -6.91
CA ARG A 404 -2.11 -4.34 -7.66
C ARG A 404 -3.23 -3.84 -6.75
N GLY A 405 -3.80 -4.74 -5.94
CA GLY A 405 -4.82 -4.39 -4.95
C GLY A 405 -4.30 -3.43 -3.88
N GLY A 406 -3.04 -3.62 -3.45
CA GLY A 406 -2.38 -2.72 -2.50
C GLY A 406 -2.18 -1.30 -3.05
N LEU A 407 -1.73 -1.17 -4.30
CA LEU A 407 -1.65 0.11 -5.00
C LEU A 407 -3.02 0.80 -5.03
N ALA A 408 -4.04 0.11 -5.52
CA ALA A 408 -5.38 0.66 -5.68
C ALA A 408 -5.98 1.09 -4.33
N SER A 409 -5.85 0.23 -3.30
CA SER A 409 -6.30 0.53 -1.94
C SER A 409 -5.56 1.72 -1.32
N ALA A 410 -4.24 1.81 -1.48
CA ALA A 410 -3.46 2.94 -0.96
C ALA A 410 -3.84 4.26 -1.64
N VAL A 411 -4.04 4.26 -2.97
CA VAL A 411 -4.50 5.45 -3.71
C VAL A 411 -5.90 5.86 -3.26
N PHE A 412 -6.83 4.91 -3.19
CA PHE A 412 -8.21 5.18 -2.81
C PHE A 412 -8.28 5.78 -1.41
N ASN A 413 -7.70 5.13 -0.39
CA ASN A 413 -7.77 5.60 0.99
C ASN A 413 -7.09 6.95 1.20
N LEU A 414 -5.93 7.17 0.56
CA LEU A 414 -5.26 8.47 0.63
C LEU A 414 -6.16 9.56 0.07
N MET A 415 -6.63 9.40 -1.16
CA MET A 415 -7.43 10.45 -1.82
C MET A 415 -8.81 10.63 -1.18
N TYR A 416 -9.42 9.55 -0.68
CA TYR A 416 -10.65 9.62 0.09
C TYR A 416 -10.44 10.44 1.37
N SER A 417 -9.40 10.16 2.14
CA SER A 417 -9.10 10.93 3.36
C SER A 417 -8.89 12.42 3.07
N LEU A 418 -8.20 12.75 1.97
CA LEU A 418 -7.89 14.12 1.59
C LEU A 418 -9.10 14.90 1.03
N LYS A 419 -10.06 14.21 0.40
CA LYS A 419 -11.12 14.85 -0.38
C LYS A 419 -12.52 14.69 0.20
N ARG A 420 -12.73 13.69 1.06
CA ARG A 420 -14.05 13.32 1.61
C ARG A 420 -14.12 13.41 3.13
N THR A 421 -12.98 13.48 3.82
CA THR A 421 -12.94 13.50 5.29
C THR A 421 -12.29 14.78 5.82
N HIS A 422 -12.57 15.09 7.09
CA HIS A 422 -11.89 16.17 7.81
C HIS A 422 -10.58 15.71 8.48
N THR A 423 -10.27 14.41 8.42
CA THR A 423 -9.11 13.80 9.07
C THR A 423 -8.25 13.06 8.04
N PRO A 424 -7.30 13.76 7.38
CA PRO A 424 -6.37 13.14 6.46
C PRO A 424 -5.58 12.00 7.12
N LEU A 425 -5.19 11.00 6.32
CA LEU A 425 -4.28 9.96 6.80
C LEU A 425 -2.95 10.54 7.26
N THR A 426 -2.39 9.97 8.32
CA THR A 426 -1.00 10.21 8.70
C THR A 426 -0.04 9.48 7.77
N ARG A 427 1.24 9.85 7.82
CA ARG A 427 2.30 9.16 7.08
C ARG A 427 2.36 7.68 7.44
N GLU A 428 2.30 7.36 8.73
CA GLU A 428 2.38 6.00 9.26
C GLU A 428 1.20 5.16 8.76
N GLN A 429 -0.02 5.71 8.79
CA GLN A 429 -1.21 5.06 8.25
C GLN A 429 -1.09 4.76 6.76
N PHE A 430 -0.57 5.71 5.98
CA PHE A 430 -0.34 5.51 4.56
C PHE A 430 0.79 4.51 4.28
N GLU A 431 1.89 4.55 5.01
CA GLU A 431 2.99 3.59 4.86
C GLU A 431 2.58 2.17 5.29
N MET A 432 1.72 2.03 6.30
CA MET A 432 1.07 0.77 6.65
C MET A 432 0.26 0.22 5.47
N LEU A 433 -0.59 1.03 4.83
CA LEU A 433 -1.37 0.64 3.65
C LEU A 433 -0.50 0.13 2.49
N VAL A 434 0.66 0.75 2.30
CA VAL A 434 1.54 0.44 1.17
C VAL A 434 2.37 -0.81 1.43
N ASP A 435 3.04 -0.92 2.57
CA ASP A 435 4.08 -1.93 2.76
C ASP A 435 3.69 -3.11 3.66
N ALA A 436 2.84 -2.89 4.66
CA ALA A 436 2.48 -3.94 5.61
C ALA A 436 1.75 -5.13 4.95
N PRO A 437 0.82 -4.94 3.99
CA PRO A 437 0.21 -6.05 3.27
C PRO A 437 1.21 -6.99 2.61
N ALA A 438 2.18 -6.43 1.88
CA ALA A 438 3.18 -7.21 1.16
C ALA A 438 4.17 -7.89 2.13
N ALA A 439 4.53 -7.23 3.22
CA ALA A 439 5.39 -7.80 4.25
C ALA A 439 4.72 -9.00 4.92
N MET A 440 3.42 -8.88 5.23
CA MET A 440 2.65 -9.95 5.86
C MET A 440 2.51 -11.19 4.98
N VAL A 441 2.35 -11.01 3.65
CA VAL A 441 2.02 -12.11 2.73
C VAL A 441 3.26 -12.67 2.02
N LYS A 442 4.30 -11.85 1.77
CA LYS A 442 5.49 -12.25 1.00
C LYS A 442 6.83 -11.93 1.69
N GLY A 443 6.83 -11.38 2.90
CA GLY A 443 8.07 -11.02 3.60
C GLY A 443 8.88 -9.93 2.88
N ARG A 444 8.22 -9.05 2.12
CA ARG A 444 8.87 -7.96 1.36
C ARG A 444 8.01 -6.70 1.36
N GLY A 445 8.61 -5.55 1.07
CA GLY A 445 7.84 -4.33 0.76
C GLY A 445 7.07 -4.44 -0.56
N MET A 446 6.24 -3.44 -0.87
CA MET A 446 5.60 -3.37 -2.18
C MET A 446 6.67 -3.30 -3.28
N ASN A 447 6.48 -4.09 -4.34
CA ASN A 447 7.44 -4.20 -5.44
C ASN A 447 7.34 -2.98 -6.39
N HIS A 448 7.61 -3.20 -7.69
CA HIS A 448 7.51 -2.17 -8.73
C HIS A 448 6.17 -1.41 -8.80
N HIS A 449 5.06 -1.93 -8.27
CA HIS A 449 3.80 -1.19 -8.12
C HIS A 449 3.97 0.11 -7.30
N ARG A 450 4.94 0.16 -6.37
CA ARG A 450 5.30 1.38 -5.64
C ARG A 450 5.73 2.51 -6.57
N ASN A 451 6.36 2.23 -7.71
CA ASN A 451 6.76 3.26 -8.67
C ASN A 451 5.54 3.90 -9.36
N ARG A 452 4.46 3.14 -9.59
CA ARG A 452 3.20 3.66 -10.14
C ARG A 452 2.48 4.54 -9.12
N LEU A 453 2.42 4.09 -7.86
CA LEU A 453 1.93 4.88 -6.73
C LEU A 453 2.70 6.21 -6.66
N TRP A 454 4.03 6.10 -6.63
CA TRP A 454 4.92 7.26 -6.58
C TRP A 454 4.70 8.20 -7.76
N ASN A 455 4.55 7.68 -8.98
CA ASN A 455 4.36 8.51 -10.17
C ASN A 455 3.06 9.30 -10.14
N MET A 456 1.95 8.66 -9.71
CA MET A 456 0.69 9.37 -9.48
C MET A 456 0.87 10.47 -8.41
N MET A 457 1.55 10.13 -7.31
CA MET A 457 1.84 11.06 -6.23
C MET A 457 2.73 12.24 -6.68
N ASP A 458 3.77 12.02 -7.49
CA ASP A 458 4.64 13.09 -8.01
C ASP A 458 3.83 14.08 -8.83
N VAL A 459 3.01 13.60 -9.77
CA VAL A 459 2.17 14.46 -10.62
C VAL A 459 1.15 15.22 -9.77
N TRP A 460 0.47 14.54 -8.84
CA TRP A 460 -0.51 15.16 -7.95
C TRP A 460 0.12 16.17 -6.98
N VAL A 461 1.26 15.86 -6.38
CA VAL A 461 2.02 16.78 -5.51
C VAL A 461 2.42 18.03 -6.27
N ASN A 462 2.91 17.90 -7.50
CA ASN A 462 3.32 19.06 -8.29
C ASN A 462 2.10 19.96 -8.60
N ALA A 463 0.94 19.39 -8.88
CA ALA A 463 -0.29 20.14 -9.13
C ALA A 463 -0.88 20.81 -7.88
N ASN A 464 -0.61 20.25 -6.68
CA ASN A 464 -1.20 20.70 -5.41
C ASN A 464 -0.16 21.23 -4.42
N PHE A 465 1.05 21.54 -4.89
CA PHE A 465 2.22 21.79 -4.04
C PHE A 465 1.99 22.91 -3.02
N LYS A 466 1.42 24.03 -3.47
CA LYS A 466 1.13 25.19 -2.61
C LYS A 466 0.28 24.78 -1.40
N HIS A 467 -0.88 24.17 -1.64
CA HIS A 467 -1.76 23.69 -0.60
C HIS A 467 -1.06 22.70 0.35
N LEU A 468 -0.34 21.71 -0.19
CA LEU A 468 0.40 20.72 0.61
C LEU A 468 1.49 21.35 1.47
N SER A 469 2.16 22.40 0.97
CA SER A 469 3.21 23.10 1.70
C SER A 469 2.66 23.99 2.81
N GLU A 470 1.50 24.59 2.59
CA GLU A 470 0.86 25.51 3.53
C GLU A 470 0.08 24.78 4.63
N THR A 471 -0.37 23.55 4.38
CA THR A 471 -1.17 22.75 5.31
C THR A 471 -0.30 21.77 6.14
N PRO A 472 -0.06 22.02 7.45
CA PRO A 472 0.94 21.28 8.24
C PRO A 472 0.77 19.76 8.24
N ASN A 473 -0.45 19.25 8.45
CA ASN A 473 -0.73 17.81 8.50
C ASN A 473 -0.65 17.11 7.13
N LEU A 474 -0.45 17.85 6.02
CA LEU A 474 -0.29 17.30 4.67
C LEU A 474 1.15 17.37 4.15
N ARG A 475 2.04 18.12 4.81
CA ARG A 475 3.44 18.32 4.38
C ARG A 475 4.21 17.01 4.23
N TRP A 476 3.88 16.00 5.03
CA TRP A 476 4.51 14.68 4.97
C TRP A 476 4.38 14.04 3.59
N ILE A 477 3.34 14.38 2.80
CA ILE A 477 3.13 13.84 1.45
C ILE A 477 4.27 14.25 0.51
N ILE A 478 4.74 15.50 0.61
CA ILE A 478 5.90 16.00 -0.16
C ILE A 478 7.15 15.22 0.25
N ALA A 479 7.36 15.05 1.56
CA ALA A 479 8.49 14.30 2.10
C ALA A 479 8.47 12.83 1.67
N TRP A 480 7.29 12.19 1.68
CA TRP A 480 7.13 10.81 1.23
C TRP A 480 7.44 10.68 -0.27
N ARG A 481 6.99 11.62 -1.11
CA ARG A 481 7.33 11.67 -2.55
C ARG A 481 8.84 11.77 -2.74
N ASP A 482 9.50 12.66 -2.01
CA ASP A 482 10.96 12.88 -2.12
C ASP A 482 11.74 11.63 -1.64
N ASP A 483 11.36 11.07 -0.48
CA ASP A 483 11.96 9.87 0.11
C ASP A 483 11.87 8.64 -0.79
N ASN A 484 10.76 8.51 -1.53
CA ASN A 484 10.43 7.34 -2.34
C ASN A 484 10.72 7.53 -3.83
N CYS A 485 11.39 8.63 -4.22
CA CYS A 485 11.71 8.92 -5.61
C CYS A 485 12.51 7.79 -6.30
N PRO A 486 11.98 7.17 -7.38
CA PRO A 486 12.69 6.18 -8.16
C PRO A 486 13.96 6.76 -8.76
N ILE A 487 15.05 5.99 -8.78
CA ILE A 487 16.37 6.45 -9.27
C ILE A 487 16.28 7.09 -10.66
N ALA A 488 15.47 6.51 -11.56
CA ALA A 488 15.26 7.01 -12.92
C ALA A 488 14.63 8.41 -12.99
N ARG A 489 13.96 8.87 -11.93
CA ARG A 489 13.24 10.15 -11.85
C ARG A 489 13.90 11.18 -10.95
N VAL A 490 14.93 10.78 -10.19
CA VAL A 490 15.58 11.66 -9.20
C VAL A 490 16.11 12.94 -9.85
N ALA A 491 16.69 12.89 -11.04
CA ALA A 491 17.23 14.09 -11.69
C ALA A 491 16.15 15.15 -11.95
N ASP A 492 15.07 14.74 -12.62
CA ASP A 492 13.95 15.64 -12.98
C ASP A 492 13.25 16.20 -11.75
N VAL A 493 13.04 15.35 -10.73
CA VAL A 493 12.37 15.74 -9.48
C VAL A 493 13.24 16.69 -8.67
N PHE A 494 14.55 16.45 -8.64
CA PHE A 494 15.49 17.28 -7.88
C PHE A 494 15.50 18.72 -8.37
N ALA A 495 15.62 18.94 -9.69
CA ALA A 495 15.63 20.29 -10.27
C ALA A 495 14.37 21.06 -9.86
N ARG A 496 13.18 20.48 -10.05
CA ARG A 496 11.90 21.09 -9.63
C ARG A 496 11.84 21.33 -8.12
N ARG A 497 12.35 20.39 -7.33
CA ARG A 497 12.28 20.46 -5.86
C ARG A 497 13.13 21.61 -5.31
N ILE A 498 14.27 21.92 -5.92
CA ILE A 498 15.11 23.07 -5.55
C ILE A 498 14.33 24.38 -5.76
N ASP A 499 13.71 24.56 -6.92
CA ASP A 499 12.92 25.75 -7.21
C ASP A 499 11.75 25.90 -6.23
N MET A 500 11.03 24.79 -6.00
CA MET A 500 9.95 24.72 -5.02
C MET A 500 10.45 25.03 -3.59
N ALA A 501 11.63 24.54 -3.20
CA ALA A 501 12.21 24.79 -1.89
C ALA A 501 12.57 26.27 -1.74
N GLN A 502 13.15 26.88 -2.77
CA GLN A 502 13.48 28.31 -2.73
C GLN A 502 12.22 29.17 -2.59
N GLN A 503 11.15 28.82 -3.32
CA GLN A 503 9.85 29.49 -3.18
C GLN A 503 9.29 29.36 -1.76
N GLN A 504 9.37 28.16 -1.17
CA GLN A 504 8.94 27.93 0.21
C GLN A 504 9.74 28.78 1.19
N ILE A 505 11.07 28.82 1.11
CA ILE A 505 11.92 29.64 2.00
C ILE A 505 11.57 31.12 1.87
N ASN A 506 11.38 31.61 0.64
CA ASN A 506 11.02 33.00 0.40
C ASN A 506 9.64 33.37 0.97
N SER A 507 8.75 32.38 1.12
CA SER A 507 7.42 32.58 1.72
C SER A 507 7.41 32.49 3.25
N LEU A 508 8.50 32.04 3.89
CA LEU A 508 8.62 32.00 5.34
C LEU A 508 8.80 33.42 5.89
N ALA A 509 8.09 33.73 6.98
CA ALA A 509 8.31 34.96 7.73
C ALA A 509 9.76 35.07 8.22
N GLU A 510 10.31 36.28 8.27
CA GLU A 510 11.69 36.51 8.76
C GLU A 510 11.88 36.07 10.22
N SER A 511 10.79 35.96 10.98
CA SER A 511 10.80 35.48 12.37
C SER A 511 10.93 33.97 12.52
N VAL A 512 10.86 33.19 11.43
CA VAL A 512 10.98 31.73 11.50
C VAL A 512 12.42 31.34 11.85
N VAL A 513 12.60 30.78 13.04
CA VAL A 513 13.88 30.24 13.51
C VAL A 513 14.36 29.14 12.56
N GLY A 514 15.63 29.18 12.15
CA GLY A 514 16.19 28.22 11.20
C GLY A 514 16.05 28.61 9.73
N LYS A 515 15.39 29.73 9.37
CA LYS A 515 15.25 30.16 7.97
C LYS A 515 16.60 30.36 7.27
N ASP A 516 17.53 31.07 7.89
CA ASP A 516 18.87 31.31 7.33
C ASP A 516 19.69 30.02 7.22
N ALA A 517 19.65 29.16 8.26
CA ALA A 517 20.28 27.86 8.23
C ALA A 517 19.68 26.96 7.13
N LEU A 518 18.37 27.00 6.91
CA LEU A 518 17.68 26.28 5.84
C LEU A 518 18.11 26.81 4.46
N GLN A 519 18.22 28.13 4.29
CA GLN A 519 18.72 28.75 3.05
C GLN A 519 20.16 28.32 2.75
N ASN A 520 21.03 28.27 3.76
CA ASN A 520 22.40 27.79 3.64
C ASN A 520 22.46 26.29 3.25
N VAL A 521 21.63 25.45 3.90
CA VAL A 521 21.50 24.04 3.54
C VAL A 521 21.08 23.89 2.09
N LEU A 522 20.07 24.63 1.63
CA LEU A 522 19.59 24.57 0.24
C LEU A 522 20.70 25.01 -0.75
N GLY A 523 21.45 26.07 -0.43
CA GLY A 523 22.58 26.52 -1.25
C GLY A 523 23.67 25.46 -1.41
N HIS A 524 24.02 24.76 -0.33
CA HIS A 524 24.96 23.65 -0.38
C HIS A 524 24.43 22.44 -1.15
N VAL A 525 23.15 22.11 -0.96
CA VAL A 525 22.48 21.04 -1.71
C VAL A 525 22.49 21.33 -3.21
N SER A 526 22.19 22.56 -3.62
CA SER A 526 22.25 23.02 -5.02
C SER A 526 23.67 22.91 -5.59
N THR A 527 24.68 23.40 -4.84
CA THR A 527 26.09 23.30 -5.24
C THR A 527 26.54 21.85 -5.47
N LEU A 528 26.14 20.93 -4.58
CA LEU A 528 26.46 19.51 -4.70
C LEU A 528 25.76 18.86 -5.91
N HIS A 529 24.56 19.34 -6.27
CA HIS A 529 23.84 18.89 -7.45
C HIS A 529 24.56 19.29 -8.74
N ASP A 530 24.94 20.57 -8.86
CA ASP A 530 25.63 21.11 -10.05
C ASP A 530 26.96 20.40 -10.29
N LYS A 531 27.63 20.00 -9.21
CA LYS A 531 28.86 19.19 -9.21
C LYS A 531 28.65 17.72 -9.58
N GLY A 532 27.42 17.31 -9.87
CA GLY A 532 27.10 15.98 -10.39
C GLY A 532 27.31 14.86 -9.37
N ILE A 533 27.09 15.12 -8.08
CA ILE A 533 27.25 14.09 -7.04
C ILE A 533 26.14 13.04 -7.15
N SER A 534 26.51 11.77 -6.96
CA SER A 534 25.65 10.60 -7.22
C SER A 534 24.51 10.40 -6.21
N ASP A 535 24.55 11.04 -5.05
CA ASP A 535 23.62 10.79 -3.93
C ASP A 535 22.36 11.68 -3.98
N ARG A 536 21.86 12.00 -5.17
CA ARG A 536 20.75 12.95 -5.36
C ARG A 536 19.48 12.58 -4.60
N ARG A 537 19.19 11.28 -4.39
CA ARG A 537 18.04 10.85 -3.56
C ARG A 537 18.23 11.19 -2.08
N LEU A 538 19.46 11.06 -1.58
CA LEU A 538 19.78 11.48 -0.21
C LEU A 538 19.65 12.99 -0.07
N LEU A 539 20.07 13.74 -1.10
CA LEU A 539 19.92 15.19 -1.14
C LEU A 539 18.45 15.63 -1.26
N LEU A 540 17.59 14.92 -1.99
CA LEU A 540 16.13 15.15 -1.97
C LEU A 540 15.59 15.05 -0.54
N ARG A 541 15.95 13.97 0.15
CA ARG A 541 15.55 13.75 1.54
C ARG A 541 16.08 14.83 2.49
N VAL A 542 17.28 15.35 2.25
CA VAL A 542 17.80 16.52 3.00
C VAL A 542 16.82 17.67 2.89
N ILE A 543 16.42 18.06 1.67
CA ILE A 543 15.50 19.18 1.47
C ILE A 543 14.23 18.96 2.28
N SER A 544 13.55 17.82 2.12
CA SER A 544 12.26 17.58 2.80
C SER A 544 12.42 17.50 4.32
N ALA A 545 13.44 16.78 4.81
CA ALA A 545 13.66 16.63 6.24
C ALA A 545 14.03 17.96 6.92
N SER A 546 14.77 18.83 6.24
CA SER A 546 15.09 20.18 6.74
C SER A 546 13.82 21.04 6.85
N PHE A 547 12.88 20.94 5.92
CA PHE A 547 11.58 21.60 6.04
C PHE A 547 10.72 21.02 7.17
N THR A 548 10.70 19.69 7.33
CA THR A 548 9.98 19.05 8.45
C THR A 548 10.53 19.55 9.78
N LEU A 549 11.86 19.66 9.89
CA LEU A 549 12.54 20.13 11.08
C LEU A 549 12.19 21.59 11.47
N VAL A 550 12.19 22.51 10.49
CA VAL A 550 11.85 23.93 10.70
C VAL A 550 10.39 24.14 11.11
N HIS A 551 9.49 23.22 10.71
CA HIS A 551 8.06 23.37 10.94
C HIS A 551 7.54 22.71 12.22
N GLY A 552 8.43 22.24 13.09
CA GLY A 552 8.09 21.59 14.36
C GLY A 552 8.46 20.11 14.30
N ALA A 553 9.54 19.77 15.01
CA ALA A 553 10.05 18.42 15.11
C ALA A 553 9.79 17.84 16.50
N ASP A 554 9.32 16.60 16.52
CA ASP A 554 9.36 15.75 17.71
C ASP A 554 10.75 15.12 17.86
N GLU A 555 10.98 14.44 18.99
CA GLU A 555 12.24 13.74 19.27
C GLU A 555 12.58 12.71 18.18
N LYS A 556 11.57 12.02 17.65
CA LYS A 556 11.73 11.04 16.57
C LYS A 556 12.25 11.69 15.29
N THR A 557 11.73 12.87 14.93
CA THR A 557 12.18 13.67 13.80
C THR A 557 13.62 14.11 13.99
N HIS A 558 13.99 14.59 15.19
CA HIS A 558 15.37 14.94 15.53
C HIS A 558 16.34 13.75 15.42
N ALA A 559 15.95 12.58 15.93
CA ALA A 559 16.75 11.36 15.86
C ALA A 559 16.93 10.88 14.42
N ASN A 560 15.88 10.94 13.61
CA ASN A 560 15.93 10.59 12.18
C ASN A 560 16.78 11.59 11.37
N TYR A 561 16.73 12.87 11.73
CA TYR A 561 17.56 13.91 11.13
C TYR A 561 19.04 13.71 11.49
N GLU A 562 19.35 13.31 12.71
CA GLU A 562 20.72 12.95 13.11
C GLU A 562 21.25 11.75 12.30
N LYS A 563 20.46 10.69 12.14
CA LYS A 563 20.82 9.54 11.29
C LYS A 563 21.09 9.99 9.84
N LEU A 564 20.34 10.99 9.34
CA LEU A 564 20.57 11.58 8.02
C LEU A 564 21.90 12.34 7.94
N ILE A 565 22.21 13.18 8.94
CA ILE A 565 23.50 13.89 9.07
C ILE A 565 24.66 12.90 9.06
N GLN A 566 24.58 11.83 9.86
CA GLN A 566 25.60 10.79 9.94
C GLN A 566 25.82 10.08 8.60
N ARG A 567 24.75 9.87 7.83
CA ARG A 567 24.85 9.21 6.52
C ARG A 567 25.45 10.10 5.44
N ILE A 568 25.22 11.41 5.51
CA ILE A 568 25.81 12.39 4.59
C ILE A 568 27.28 12.61 4.95
N SER A 569 27.57 12.58 6.25
CA SER A 569 28.91 12.67 6.80
C SER A 569 29.78 11.57 6.19
N ILE A 570 30.93 11.99 5.69
CA ILE A 570 31.97 11.07 5.26
C ILE A 570 32.63 10.56 6.53
N ASP A 571 32.53 9.25 6.80
CA ASP A 571 33.28 8.59 7.89
C ASP A 571 34.76 8.99 7.78
N SER A 572 35.24 9.71 8.80
CA SER A 572 36.54 10.37 8.86
C SER A 572 37.70 9.37 8.79
N ARG A 573 37.43 8.09 9.05
CA ARG A 573 38.43 7.01 9.09
C ARG A 573 39.10 6.70 7.75
N LEU A 574 38.42 6.92 6.63
CA LEU A 574 39.00 6.65 5.29
C LEU A 574 39.57 7.91 4.62
N GLY A 575 39.29 9.12 5.13
CA GLY A 575 39.76 10.37 4.54
C GLY A 575 39.32 10.61 3.08
N ALA A 576 39.47 11.85 2.60
CA ALA A 576 39.17 12.20 1.21
C ALA A 576 40.09 11.45 0.22
N ALA A 577 41.38 11.31 0.58
CA ALA A 577 42.40 10.69 -0.23
C ALA A 577 42.15 9.19 -0.50
N ALA A 578 41.76 8.38 0.50
CA ALA A 578 41.52 6.96 0.26
C ALA A 578 40.24 6.71 -0.56
N ARG A 579 39.24 7.61 -0.49
CA ARG A 579 38.05 7.54 -1.36
C ARG A 579 38.37 7.91 -2.81
N LEU A 580 39.23 8.91 -3.04
CA LEU A 580 39.76 9.20 -4.37
C LEU A 580 40.47 7.98 -4.96
N LEU A 581 41.39 7.39 -4.20
CA LEU A 581 42.15 6.20 -4.62
C LEU A 581 41.23 4.98 -4.83
N SER A 582 40.31 4.70 -3.92
CA SER A 582 39.33 3.61 -4.06
C SER A 582 38.41 3.81 -5.26
N GLY A 583 37.97 5.04 -5.51
CA GLY A 583 37.17 5.40 -6.67
C GLY A 583 37.92 5.16 -7.97
N ALA A 584 39.16 5.65 -8.07
CA ALA A 584 40.03 5.44 -9.23
C ALA A 584 40.28 3.94 -9.49
N MET A 585 40.60 3.16 -8.44
CA MET A 585 40.78 1.72 -8.54
C MET A 585 39.51 0.99 -9.03
N LYS A 586 38.32 1.37 -8.53
CA LYS A 586 37.04 0.81 -8.98
C LYS A 586 36.73 1.15 -10.44
N VAL A 587 37.03 2.36 -10.89
CA VAL A 587 36.89 2.74 -12.31
C VAL A 587 37.82 1.89 -13.16
N LEU A 588 39.10 1.78 -12.78
CA LEU A 588 40.09 1.00 -13.51
C LEU A 588 39.70 -0.48 -13.59
N LEU A 589 39.31 -1.08 -12.46
CA LEU A 589 38.76 -2.45 -12.42
C LEU A 589 37.49 -2.58 -13.27
N GLY A 590 36.63 -1.58 -13.27
CA GLY A 590 35.42 -1.53 -14.09
C GLY A 590 35.73 -1.52 -15.59
N VAL A 591 36.71 -0.72 -16.03
CA VAL A 591 37.17 -0.67 -17.43
C VAL A 591 37.77 -2.01 -17.84
N VAL A 592 38.68 -2.57 -17.02
CA VAL A 592 39.33 -3.87 -17.29
C VAL A 592 38.31 -5.01 -17.33
N SER A 593 37.27 -4.96 -16.50
CA SER A 593 36.20 -5.98 -16.47
C SER A 593 34.99 -5.66 -17.37
N PHE A 594 35.06 -4.60 -18.18
CA PHE A 594 33.95 -4.09 -19.00
C PHE A 594 32.63 -3.91 -18.21
N SER A 595 32.72 -3.60 -16.91
CA SER A 595 31.57 -3.47 -16.01
C SER A 595 31.17 -2.01 -15.82
N LYS A 596 30.15 -1.58 -16.57
CA LYS A 596 29.55 -0.22 -16.45
C LYS A 596 29.16 0.12 -15.01
N GLN A 597 28.57 -0.83 -14.28
CA GLN A 597 28.17 -0.64 -12.89
C GLN A 597 29.37 -0.36 -11.96
N ARG A 598 30.51 -1.02 -12.18
CA ARG A 598 31.72 -0.77 -11.38
C ARG A 598 32.34 0.58 -11.71
N ILE A 599 32.32 0.99 -12.99
CA ILE A 599 32.73 2.32 -13.43
C ILE A 599 31.89 3.39 -12.72
N GLU A 600 30.57 3.28 -12.76
CA GLU A 600 29.65 4.23 -12.12
C GLU A 600 29.88 4.32 -10.60
N LYS A 601 30.04 3.17 -9.92
CA LYS A 601 30.39 3.12 -8.49
C LYS A 601 31.76 3.76 -8.20
N GLY A 602 32.73 3.56 -9.09
CA GLY A 602 34.06 4.15 -8.97
C GLY A 602 34.04 5.66 -9.13
N VAL A 603 33.37 6.17 -10.17
CA VAL A 603 33.17 7.61 -10.40
C VAL A 603 32.44 8.26 -9.23
N SER A 604 31.38 7.62 -8.73
CA SER A 604 30.66 8.06 -7.53
C SER A 604 31.58 8.15 -6.30
N THR A 605 32.34 7.09 -6.02
CA THR A 605 33.28 7.05 -4.88
C THR A 605 34.35 8.14 -5.02
N PHE A 606 34.91 8.31 -6.22
CA PHE A 606 35.90 9.33 -6.53
C PHE A 606 35.35 10.74 -6.29
N ARG A 607 34.19 11.06 -6.88
CA ARG A 607 33.52 12.36 -6.69
C ARG A 607 33.20 12.63 -5.22
N SER A 608 32.85 11.60 -4.45
CA SER A 608 32.61 11.76 -3.00
C SER A 608 33.86 12.17 -2.23
N GLY A 609 35.05 11.74 -2.65
CA GLY A 609 36.32 12.19 -2.09
C GLY A 609 36.73 13.58 -2.59
N PHE A 610 36.50 13.85 -3.88
CA PHE A 610 36.84 15.14 -4.50
C PHE A 610 36.04 16.30 -3.90
N TYR A 611 34.74 16.12 -3.68
CA TYR A 611 33.85 17.14 -3.10
C TYR A 611 33.64 16.97 -1.59
N HIS A 612 34.71 16.58 -0.88
CA HIS A 612 34.64 16.36 0.57
C HIS A 612 34.33 17.66 1.34
N ALA A 613 34.90 18.79 0.92
CA ALA A 613 34.74 20.07 1.59
C ALA A 613 33.28 20.55 1.53
N GLU A 614 32.63 20.42 0.37
CA GLU A 614 31.23 20.80 0.17
C GLU A 614 30.27 19.89 0.94
N ARG A 615 30.58 18.59 1.03
CA ARG A 615 29.81 17.67 1.90
C ARG A 615 29.99 18.01 3.37
N LYS A 616 31.18 18.42 3.80
CA LYS A 616 31.45 18.88 5.17
C LYS A 616 30.65 20.16 5.46
N ALA A 617 30.63 21.12 4.53
CA ALA A 617 29.84 22.34 4.64
C ALA A 617 28.34 22.05 4.75
N LEU A 618 27.81 21.16 3.90
CA LEU A 618 26.43 20.69 4.03
C LEU A 618 26.18 20.07 5.41
N THR A 619 27.04 19.16 5.85
CA THR A 619 26.88 18.48 7.15
C THR A 619 26.85 19.48 8.30
N GLU A 620 27.69 20.51 8.26
CA GLU A 620 27.71 21.57 9.26
C GLU A 620 26.42 22.39 9.22
N GLY A 621 25.98 22.82 8.04
CA GLY A 621 24.70 23.52 7.89
C GLY A 621 23.51 22.71 8.42
N LEU A 622 23.52 21.38 8.25
CA LEU A 622 22.49 20.51 8.82
C LEU A 622 22.55 20.49 10.35
N ARG A 623 23.75 20.47 10.96
CA ARG A 623 23.89 20.53 12.43
C ARG A 623 23.42 21.85 12.99
N THR A 624 23.78 22.96 12.33
CA THR A 624 23.30 24.30 12.68
C THR A 624 21.78 24.34 12.65
N LEU A 625 21.16 23.88 11.55
CA LEU A 625 19.71 23.84 11.43
C LEU A 625 19.05 23.02 12.55
N LYS A 626 19.62 21.84 12.87
CA LYS A 626 19.15 20.98 13.97
C LYS A 626 19.26 21.65 15.34
N ALA A 627 20.32 22.41 15.58
CA ALA A 627 20.52 23.11 16.84
C ALA A 627 19.57 24.29 17.01
N GLU A 628 19.22 24.97 15.91
CA GLU A 628 18.29 26.09 15.89
C GLU A 628 16.83 25.66 16.01
N SER A 629 16.45 24.52 15.43
CA SER A 629 15.15 23.89 15.68
C SER A 629 15.16 23.25 17.07
N GLN A 630 14.61 23.89 18.10
CA GLN A 630 14.41 23.19 19.36
C GLN A 630 13.25 22.18 19.22
N PRO A 631 13.34 20.97 19.82
CA PRO A 631 12.18 20.11 19.93
C PRO A 631 11.13 20.86 20.74
N VAL A 632 9.91 20.95 20.21
CA VAL A 632 8.79 21.55 20.95
C VAL A 632 8.56 20.64 22.16
N ALA A 633 8.83 21.15 23.36
CA ALA A 633 8.51 20.42 24.58
C ALA A 633 7.01 20.12 24.57
N ILE A 634 6.65 18.83 24.72
CA ILE A 634 5.28 18.32 24.60
C ILE A 634 4.28 19.09 25.48
N GLU A 635 4.73 19.74 26.55
CA GLU A 635 3.93 20.60 27.43
C GLU A 635 3.37 21.86 26.73
N GLN A 636 4.05 22.44 25.73
CA GLN A 636 3.56 23.64 25.03
C GLN A 636 2.50 23.32 23.97
N ALA A 637 2.53 22.13 23.37
CA ALA A 637 1.49 21.67 22.45
C ALA A 637 0.18 21.32 23.19
N ALA A 638 0.29 20.81 24.43
CA ALA A 638 -0.87 20.60 25.30
C ALA A 638 -1.53 21.94 25.67
N ALA A 639 -0.75 22.98 26.00
CA ALA A 639 -1.27 24.30 26.33
C ALA A 639 -1.99 25.01 25.16
N LEU A 640 -1.51 24.83 23.93
CA LEU A 640 -2.18 25.32 22.71
C LEU A 640 -3.44 24.52 22.32
N GLY A 641 -3.55 23.27 22.77
CA GLY A 641 -4.74 22.44 22.57
C GLY A 641 -5.87 22.76 23.53
N THR A 642 -5.58 23.20 24.76
CA THR A 642 -6.58 23.61 25.75
C THR A 642 -7.17 24.99 25.47
N GLU A 643 -6.40 25.96 24.95
CA GLU A 643 -6.94 27.29 24.61
C GLU A 643 -7.92 27.30 23.43
N LEU A 644 -7.90 26.26 22.58
CA LEU A 644 -8.89 26.06 21.52
C LEU A 644 -10.12 25.27 21.98
N ALA A 645 -10.03 24.53 23.10
CA ALA A 645 -11.16 23.79 23.66
C ALA A 645 -12.05 24.66 24.57
N ASP A 646 -11.52 25.74 25.14
CA ASP A 646 -12.27 26.67 26.00
C ASP A 646 -13.04 27.76 25.23
N ASN A 647 -12.96 27.81 23.89
CA ASN A 647 -13.69 28.79 23.06
C ASN A 647 -14.86 28.20 22.24
N ASP A 648 -15.16 26.91 22.36
CA ASP A 648 -16.27 26.23 21.65
C ASP A 648 -17.30 25.57 22.59
N SER A 649 -17.39 26.00 23.85
CA SER A 649 -18.44 25.57 24.77
C SER A 649 -19.69 26.45 24.64
N ASP A 650 -20.37 26.37 23.50
CA ASP A 650 -21.79 26.73 23.34
C ASP A 650 -22.29 26.21 21.97
N ASP A 651 -22.36 24.88 21.79
CA ASP A 651 -23.39 24.34 20.89
C ASP A 651 -23.86 22.93 21.32
N GLU A 652 -25.17 22.85 21.45
CA GLU A 652 -25.96 21.78 22.03
C GLU A 652 -26.17 20.67 20.99
N GLY A 653 -25.15 19.83 20.76
CA GLY A 653 -25.14 18.91 19.62
C GLY A 653 -24.62 17.50 19.89
N THR A 654 -24.76 16.94 21.09
CA THR A 654 -24.34 15.54 21.36
C THR A 654 -25.38 14.74 22.14
N ARG A 655 -26.49 14.43 21.47
CA ARG A 655 -27.37 13.29 21.80
C ARG A 655 -28.00 12.77 20.52
N LEU A 656 -27.32 11.85 19.83
CA LEU A 656 -27.88 10.75 19.04
C LEU A 656 -26.73 10.02 18.35
N LEU A 657 -26.41 8.82 18.85
CA LEU A 657 -25.82 7.65 18.18
C LEU A 657 -25.06 6.82 19.22
N ARG A 658 -25.83 6.03 19.97
CA ARG A 658 -25.43 4.73 20.49
C ARG A 658 -26.22 3.68 19.72
#